data_AF-M0DR05-F1
#
_entry.id   AF-M0DR05-F1
#
_cell.length_a   1.000
_cell.length_b   1.000
_cell.length_c   1.000
_cell.angle_alpha   90.00
_cell.angle_beta   90.00
_cell.angle_gamma   90.00
#
_symmetry.space_group_name_H-M   'P 1'
#
loop_
_entity.id
_entity.type
_entity.pdbx_description
1 polymer ?
#
loop_
_entity_poly.entity_id
_entity_poly.type
_entity_poly.pdbx_seq_one_letter_code
_entity_poly.pdbx_strand_id
1 'polypeptide(L)'
;MSVADLIYESANAGYDTVEPYYIDDEEAVATALEETGLELSSAHVGIGTLEDNFDATIDTYDEFGADALIHAYKGGGTWESEDAIVEWAERVNEMADRVAEEGMEFGYHNHDQEFQTFDGRFGFDIFAEHVNDNVHLQLDVGWALVGGADPVALLNRHRDKIGSLHMKDMTADGEFTEIGEGDVNMNALANVARKNTDVDYLIYEYDGAPEPMDSLYYGAQYLERANGPTDRDGVPSEEWPPRVVPGEEGLSGDPPSDATVLWDGAKATLDGWEHTDGSDAEWSENEEYFAVNLGSGSIRTEEAFGDSHLHLEWRVPEEYDGYVDIDEGGDGQTPGNSGVFLMETYEIQVLQSHDNPTYPSGYAGSFYLASPEGGAVPLVLPINPPGEWNAYDIVWRGPRFDDGDLLRYPQLTVFFNGVAIINHFDVPGPNYWVDLFEDDFDNDTNPHPQDEDGTFLEEAPLMLQDHGAATDEVHYRNIWYRDLPESPVEIDDPSALPDYDSERGVWEEREEWPDRDAATDPDHPDHPEQIESGEAPGDPPGDADVLIDDELTLEPGDGDWTSDEEYGDAQIHVEFRIPEGVEGEGADRGNSGVLTLGQYEIQIVDTYMNDVDADEWTGAYVDQAAPHHDAARRPGEWQQLDIVWQGPQFEEGELAQEAQTTVFLNGVAVQTRLRVEGRNADGSLDEYEPHASELPLRLAEEGSEVQFRNTWARSLD
;
A
#
# COMPACT_ATOMS: atom_id res chain seq x y z
N MET A 1 41.03 3.62 -10.34
CA MET A 1 41.36 4.93 -10.94
C MET A 1 42.01 5.79 -9.87
N SER A 2 42.61 6.94 -10.21
CA SER A 2 43.02 7.89 -9.15
C SER A 2 41.78 8.58 -8.58
N VAL A 3 41.89 9.22 -7.41
CA VAL A 3 40.79 10.02 -6.86
C VAL A 3 40.46 11.18 -7.78
N ALA A 4 41.48 11.85 -8.33
CA ALA A 4 41.31 12.90 -9.32
C ALA A 4 40.54 12.44 -10.57
N ASP A 5 40.83 11.25 -11.10
CA ASP A 5 40.07 10.70 -12.24
C ASP A 5 38.58 10.52 -11.88
N LEU A 6 38.28 10.02 -10.67
CA LEU A 6 36.89 9.83 -10.21
C LEU A 6 36.16 11.16 -10.07
N ILE A 7 36.82 12.22 -9.59
CA ILE A 7 36.23 13.57 -9.49
C ILE A 7 35.79 14.07 -10.87
N TYR A 8 36.62 13.89 -11.91
CA TYR A 8 36.23 14.26 -13.27
C TYR A 8 35.04 13.44 -13.76
N GLU A 9 35.00 12.14 -13.47
CA GLU A 9 33.88 11.30 -13.91
C GLU A 9 32.59 11.58 -13.15
N SER A 10 32.65 11.84 -11.83
CA SER A 10 31.50 12.29 -11.04
C SER A 10 30.93 13.60 -11.57
N ALA A 11 31.79 14.56 -11.93
CA ALA A 11 31.36 15.81 -12.55
C ALA A 11 30.71 15.58 -13.92
N ASN A 12 31.25 14.64 -14.72
CA ASN A 12 30.65 14.27 -16.00
C ASN A 12 29.30 13.57 -15.83
N ALA A 13 29.11 12.82 -14.76
CA ALA A 13 27.88 12.11 -14.43
C ALA A 13 26.79 13.02 -13.88
N GLY A 14 27.15 14.18 -13.34
CA GLY A 14 26.20 15.19 -12.85
C GLY A 14 26.07 15.25 -11.33
N TYR A 15 26.97 14.64 -10.57
CA TYR A 15 26.99 14.81 -9.11
C TYR A 15 27.37 16.23 -8.72
N ASP A 16 26.76 16.75 -7.64
CA ASP A 16 27.07 18.06 -7.08
C ASP A 16 28.33 18.05 -6.19
N THR A 17 28.60 16.92 -5.54
CA THR A 17 29.70 16.74 -4.59
C THR A 17 30.26 15.32 -4.66
N VAL A 18 31.42 15.10 -4.02
CA VAL A 18 32.06 13.78 -3.92
C VAL A 18 32.60 13.53 -2.52
N GLU A 19 32.64 12.27 -2.10
CA GLU A 19 33.16 11.86 -0.80
C GLU A 19 34.32 10.85 -0.97
N PRO A 20 35.56 11.22 -0.63
CA PRO A 20 36.69 10.30 -0.73
C PRO A 20 36.90 9.50 0.57
N TYR A 21 37.06 8.18 0.42
CA TYR A 21 37.56 7.31 1.50
C TYR A 21 39.03 7.62 1.86
N TYR A 22 39.82 8.08 0.89
CA TYR A 22 41.21 8.49 1.07
C TYR A 22 41.66 9.44 -0.04
N ILE A 23 42.75 10.17 0.19
CA ILE A 23 43.40 11.04 -0.80
C ILE A 23 44.72 10.39 -1.26
N ASP A 24 44.87 10.17 -2.57
CA ASP A 24 46.06 9.55 -3.15
C ASP A 24 47.14 10.55 -3.61
N ASP A 25 46.72 11.71 -4.11
CA ASP A 25 47.58 12.81 -4.55
C ASP A 25 46.88 14.17 -4.33
N GLU A 26 47.28 14.90 -3.27
CA GLU A 26 46.67 16.17 -2.87
C GLU A 26 46.69 17.23 -3.98
N GLU A 27 47.78 17.35 -4.75
CA GLU A 27 47.90 18.36 -5.81
C GLU A 27 46.98 18.03 -6.99
N ALA A 28 46.85 16.75 -7.32
CA ALA A 28 45.96 16.28 -8.37
C ALA A 28 44.48 16.43 -7.99
N VAL A 29 44.11 16.11 -6.75
CA VAL A 29 42.74 16.28 -6.24
C VAL A 29 42.34 17.75 -6.19
N ALA A 30 43.20 18.62 -5.63
CA ALA A 30 42.94 20.07 -5.63
C ALA A 30 42.72 20.62 -7.04
N THR A 31 43.53 20.18 -8.00
CA THR A 31 43.39 20.58 -9.40
C THR A 31 42.07 20.07 -10.00
N ALA A 32 41.68 18.83 -9.72
CA ALA A 32 40.45 18.25 -10.23
C ALA A 32 39.22 19.00 -9.70
N LEU A 33 39.15 19.26 -8.39
CA LEU A 33 38.08 20.04 -7.77
C LEU A 33 38.01 21.46 -8.34
N GLU A 34 39.14 22.15 -8.51
CA GLU A 34 39.18 23.50 -9.13
C GLU A 34 38.67 23.48 -10.59
N GLU A 35 39.03 22.45 -11.36
CA GLU A 35 38.67 22.36 -12.78
C GLU A 35 37.22 21.91 -13.02
N THR A 36 36.68 21.04 -12.18
CA THR A 36 35.28 20.58 -12.28
C THR A 36 34.31 21.52 -11.59
N GLY A 37 34.77 22.23 -10.56
CA GLY A 37 33.92 23.03 -9.67
C GLY A 37 33.15 22.19 -8.63
N LEU A 38 33.49 20.90 -8.48
CA LEU A 38 32.96 20.08 -7.40
C LEU A 38 33.63 20.41 -6.08
N GLU A 39 32.89 20.22 -4.99
CA GLU A 39 33.34 20.31 -3.61
C GLU A 39 33.21 18.94 -2.93
N LEU A 40 33.76 18.79 -1.72
CA LEU A 40 33.62 17.56 -0.95
C LEU A 40 32.43 17.68 0.01
N SER A 41 31.41 16.82 -0.13
CA SER A 41 30.32 16.78 0.86
C SER A 41 30.84 16.38 2.24
N SER A 42 31.70 15.37 2.26
CA SER A 42 32.49 15.03 3.43
C SER A 42 33.76 14.28 3.03
N ALA A 43 34.59 13.89 3.99
CA ALA A 43 35.67 12.92 3.78
C ALA A 43 35.84 11.98 4.98
N HIS A 44 36.18 10.72 4.71
CA HIS A 44 36.44 9.76 5.79
C HIS A 44 37.79 10.00 6.44
N VAL A 45 37.79 10.54 7.66
CA VAL A 45 38.98 10.85 8.46
C VAL A 45 38.87 10.25 9.86
N GLY A 46 39.82 9.39 10.19
CA GLY A 46 39.90 8.78 11.50
C GLY A 46 40.10 9.80 12.65
N ILE A 47 39.36 9.67 13.76
CA ILE A 47 39.57 10.51 14.95
C ILE A 47 41.04 10.51 15.43
N GLY A 48 41.73 9.37 15.30
CA GLY A 48 43.15 9.25 15.65
C GLY A 48 44.07 10.09 14.75
N THR A 49 43.71 10.26 13.47
CA THR A 49 44.44 11.14 12.55
C THR A 49 44.31 12.59 13.00
N LEU A 50 43.11 13.02 13.37
CA LEU A 50 42.85 14.36 13.90
C LEU A 50 43.53 14.58 15.27
N GLU A 51 43.61 13.56 16.12
CA GLU A 51 44.37 13.63 17.37
C GLU A 51 45.87 13.81 17.15
N ASP A 52 46.43 13.12 16.14
CA ASP A 52 47.86 13.15 15.85
C ASP A 52 48.29 14.38 15.04
N ASN A 53 47.45 14.87 14.11
CA ASN A 53 47.82 15.88 13.11
C ASN A 53 46.73 16.94 12.83
N PHE A 54 45.97 17.35 13.85
CA PHE A 54 44.83 18.28 13.74
C PHE A 54 45.00 19.43 12.72
N ASP A 55 45.90 20.38 12.98
CA ASP A 55 46.05 21.60 12.14
C ASP A 55 46.32 21.26 10.67
N ALA A 56 47.17 20.26 10.41
CA ALA A 56 47.52 19.88 9.05
C ALA A 56 46.35 19.18 8.34
N THR A 57 45.56 18.39 9.05
CA THR A 57 44.37 17.74 8.50
C THR A 57 43.28 18.77 8.20
N ILE A 58 43.02 19.72 9.11
CA ILE A 58 42.06 20.81 8.87
C ILE A 58 42.49 21.66 7.67
N ASP A 59 43.76 22.11 7.63
CA ASP A 59 44.27 22.92 6.50
C ASP A 59 44.07 22.21 5.14
N THR A 60 44.29 20.89 5.08
CA THR A 60 44.11 20.11 3.84
C THR A 60 42.65 20.02 3.40
N TYR A 61 41.73 19.71 4.33
CA TYR A 61 40.34 19.50 3.95
C TYR A 61 39.54 20.81 3.82
N ASP A 62 39.97 21.90 4.48
CA ASP A 62 39.51 23.27 4.18
C ASP A 62 39.93 23.69 2.76
N GLU A 63 41.15 23.35 2.32
CA GLU A 63 41.60 23.61 0.94
C GLU A 63 40.76 22.87 -0.11
N PHE A 64 40.22 21.69 0.23
CA PHE A 64 39.35 20.91 -0.65
C PHE A 64 37.86 21.31 -0.54
N GLY A 65 37.51 22.21 0.38
CA GLY A 65 36.12 22.61 0.62
C GLY A 65 35.26 21.46 1.14
N ALA A 66 35.77 20.69 2.11
CA ALA A 66 34.98 19.66 2.77
C ALA A 66 34.09 20.24 3.87
N ASP A 67 32.79 19.94 3.87
CA ASP A 67 31.88 20.40 4.92
C ASP A 67 32.06 19.60 6.23
N ALA A 68 32.23 18.28 6.11
CA ALA A 68 32.34 17.39 7.25
C ALA A 68 33.51 16.38 7.16
N LEU A 69 34.06 16.00 8.31
CA LEU A 69 35.04 14.93 8.47
C LEU A 69 34.42 13.75 9.24
N ILE A 70 34.37 12.57 8.64
CA ILE A 70 33.59 11.46 9.18
C ILE A 70 34.47 10.30 9.64
N HIS A 71 34.27 9.84 10.88
CA HIS A 71 34.90 8.63 11.37
C HIS A 71 34.13 7.38 10.92
N ALA A 72 34.62 6.70 9.89
CA ALA A 72 33.86 5.67 9.16
C ALA A 72 33.84 4.25 9.76
N TYR A 73 34.51 3.98 10.88
CA TYR A 73 34.44 2.65 11.51
C TYR A 73 35.05 2.61 12.90
N LYS A 74 34.31 2.09 13.89
CA LYS A 74 34.84 1.78 15.23
C LYS A 74 34.76 0.30 15.59
N GLY A 75 35.89 -0.41 15.51
CA GLY A 75 35.96 -1.86 15.76
C GLY A 75 35.72 -2.32 17.21
N GLY A 76 35.59 -3.65 17.35
CA GLY A 76 35.07 -4.39 18.50
C GLY A 76 35.58 -4.00 19.91
N GLY A 77 34.65 -4.04 20.86
CA GLY A 77 34.79 -3.60 22.26
C GLY A 77 33.99 -2.35 22.60
N THR A 78 33.75 -1.45 21.63
CA THR A 78 32.92 -0.24 21.83
C THR A 78 31.43 -0.60 21.88
N TRP A 79 30.97 -1.39 20.91
CA TRP A 79 29.58 -1.83 20.78
C TRP A 79 29.27 -3.10 21.60
N GLU A 80 29.92 -3.27 22.75
CA GLU A 80 29.72 -4.43 23.64
C GLU A 80 29.03 -4.06 24.97
N SER A 81 28.89 -2.76 25.28
CA SER A 81 28.20 -2.26 26.47
C SER A 81 27.81 -0.80 26.33
N GLU A 82 26.69 -0.39 26.93
CA GLU A 82 26.24 1.01 27.00
C GLU A 82 27.34 1.96 27.52
N ASP A 83 28.05 1.61 28.60
CA ASP A 83 29.15 2.43 29.14
C ASP A 83 30.23 2.72 28.08
N ALA A 84 30.60 1.73 27.25
CA ALA A 84 31.61 1.88 26.22
C ALA A 84 31.12 2.72 25.02
N ILE A 85 29.83 2.67 24.72
CA ILE A 85 29.18 3.51 23.71
C ILE A 85 29.16 4.97 24.18
N VAL A 86 28.81 5.21 25.45
CA VAL A 86 28.82 6.55 26.04
C VAL A 86 30.23 7.13 26.10
N GLU A 87 31.24 6.36 26.53
CA GLU A 87 32.65 6.79 26.50
C GLU A 87 33.11 7.14 25.07
N TRP A 88 32.58 6.44 24.07
CA TRP A 88 32.87 6.74 22.67
C TRP A 88 32.19 8.03 22.21
N ALA A 89 30.90 8.24 22.54
CA ALA A 89 30.18 9.47 22.25
C ALA A 89 30.86 10.70 22.87
N GLU A 90 31.34 10.61 24.11
CA GLU A 90 32.11 11.70 24.75
C GLU A 90 33.37 12.07 23.98
N ARG A 91 34.09 11.08 23.44
CA ARG A 91 35.30 11.32 22.65
C ARG A 91 34.98 11.94 21.29
N VAL A 92 33.87 11.52 20.66
CA VAL A 92 33.38 12.12 19.40
C VAL A 92 32.98 13.58 19.65
N ASN A 93 32.26 13.87 20.74
CA ASN A 93 31.89 15.23 21.14
C ASN A 93 33.11 16.15 21.32
N GLU A 94 34.17 15.69 22.00
CA GLU A 94 35.38 16.50 22.20
C GLU A 94 36.06 16.83 20.87
N MET A 95 36.05 15.91 19.90
CA MET A 95 36.60 16.18 18.59
C MET A 95 35.70 17.11 17.77
N ALA A 96 34.38 16.87 17.78
CA ALA A 96 33.41 17.71 17.09
C ALA A 96 33.46 19.17 17.55
N ASP A 97 33.52 19.40 18.86
CA ASP A 97 33.67 20.76 19.40
C ASP A 97 34.95 21.46 18.89
N ARG A 98 36.04 20.71 18.72
CA ARG A 98 37.31 21.26 18.23
C ARG A 98 37.29 21.54 16.73
N VAL A 99 36.70 20.65 15.94
CA VAL A 99 36.60 20.83 14.47
C VAL A 99 35.64 21.98 14.16
N ALA A 100 34.55 22.11 14.91
CA ALA A 100 33.61 23.23 14.80
C ALA A 100 34.26 24.61 15.08
N GLU A 101 35.30 24.70 15.93
CA GLU A 101 36.05 25.95 16.15
C GLU A 101 36.80 26.43 14.89
N GLU A 102 37.10 25.52 13.96
CA GLU A 102 37.75 25.81 12.68
C GLU A 102 36.73 25.98 11.53
N GLY A 103 35.43 25.75 11.78
CA GLY A 103 34.35 25.99 10.81
C GLY A 103 33.98 24.79 9.93
N MET A 104 34.41 23.59 10.29
CA MET A 104 33.99 22.32 9.67
C MET A 104 33.22 21.47 10.68
N GLU A 105 32.57 20.40 10.21
CA GLU A 105 31.88 19.44 11.06
C GLU A 105 32.69 18.16 11.26
N PHE A 106 32.42 17.44 12.36
CA PHE A 106 33.00 16.12 12.58
C PHE A 106 31.94 15.14 13.07
N GLY A 107 32.04 13.92 12.56
CA GLY A 107 30.95 12.98 12.62
C GLY A 107 31.35 11.52 12.72
N TYR A 108 30.32 10.68 12.67
CA TYR A 108 30.44 9.23 12.72
C TYR A 108 29.53 8.58 11.68
N HIS A 109 30.05 7.54 11.00
CA HIS A 109 29.30 6.73 10.03
C HIS A 109 29.11 5.32 10.59
N ASN A 110 27.88 4.81 10.50
CA ASN A 110 27.49 3.50 11.05
C ASN A 110 27.80 2.34 10.11
N HIS A 111 27.99 1.17 10.71
CA HIS A 111 27.95 -0.13 10.05
C HIS A 111 26.89 -1.00 10.75
N ASP A 112 26.89 -2.31 10.52
CA ASP A 112 25.96 -3.27 11.13
C ASP A 112 26.13 -3.37 12.66
N GLN A 113 27.37 -3.28 13.16
CA GLN A 113 27.72 -3.49 14.57
C GLN A 113 27.05 -2.51 15.54
N GLU A 114 26.68 -1.30 15.09
CA GLU A 114 26.00 -0.26 15.85
C GLU A 114 24.57 -0.68 16.22
N PHE A 115 23.96 -1.61 15.47
CA PHE A 115 22.59 -2.08 15.65
C PHE A 115 22.50 -3.34 16.52
N GLN A 116 23.52 -3.61 17.35
CA GLN A 116 23.38 -4.55 18.46
C GLN A 116 22.44 -3.99 19.53
N THR A 117 21.62 -4.85 20.13
CA THR A 117 20.60 -4.43 21.10
C THR A 117 21.08 -4.50 22.56
N PHE A 118 20.78 -3.46 23.33
CA PHE A 118 21.03 -3.33 24.77
C PHE A 118 19.71 -2.98 25.46
N ASP A 119 19.17 -3.90 26.25
CA ASP A 119 17.86 -3.74 26.92
C ASP A 119 16.74 -3.28 25.96
N GLY A 120 16.72 -3.84 24.74
CA GLY A 120 15.72 -3.58 23.71
C GLY A 120 15.95 -2.32 22.85
N ARG A 121 17.06 -1.60 23.05
CA ARG A 121 17.45 -0.42 22.24
C ARG A 121 18.68 -0.71 21.39
N PHE A 122 18.78 -0.12 20.20
CA PHE A 122 20.00 -0.24 19.40
C PHE A 122 21.15 0.56 20.02
N GLY A 123 22.38 0.07 19.88
CA GLY A 123 23.58 0.80 20.26
C GLY A 123 23.69 2.15 19.55
N PHE A 124 23.22 2.23 18.30
CA PHE A 124 23.09 3.47 17.54
C PHE A 124 22.20 4.48 18.24
N ASP A 125 21.03 4.08 18.75
CA ASP A 125 20.12 4.98 19.48
C ASP A 125 20.81 5.55 20.72
N ILE A 126 21.51 4.70 21.49
CA ILE A 126 22.26 5.12 22.68
C ILE A 126 23.36 6.11 22.29
N PHE A 127 24.12 5.83 21.23
CA PHE A 127 25.17 6.72 20.75
C PHE A 127 24.60 8.06 20.32
N ALA A 128 23.56 8.05 19.48
CA ALA A 128 22.86 9.23 18.99
C ALA A 128 22.30 10.07 20.15
N GLU A 129 21.75 9.47 21.21
CA GLU A 129 21.28 10.18 22.41
C GLU A 129 22.39 10.92 23.17
N HIS A 130 23.64 10.43 23.12
CA HIS A 130 24.76 10.94 23.92
C HIS A 130 25.74 11.85 23.17
N VAL A 131 25.64 11.94 21.83
CA VAL A 131 26.37 12.94 21.06
C VAL A 131 25.71 14.32 21.15
N ASN A 132 26.53 15.39 21.10
CA ASN A 132 26.07 16.78 21.17
C ASN A 132 25.67 17.33 19.79
N ASP A 133 25.12 18.54 19.75
CA ASP A 133 24.59 19.16 18.53
C ASP A 133 25.69 19.54 17.50
N ASN A 134 26.98 19.45 17.84
CA ASN A 134 28.08 19.69 16.90
C ASN A 134 28.48 18.41 16.13
N VAL A 135 27.86 17.27 16.44
CA VAL A 135 28.20 15.98 15.81
C VAL A 135 27.32 15.73 14.59
N HIS A 136 27.94 15.53 13.43
CA HIS A 136 27.29 15.10 12.20
C HIS A 136 27.15 13.57 12.16
N LEU A 137 25.93 13.04 12.19
CA LEU A 137 25.74 11.62 11.92
C LEU A 137 25.56 11.38 10.42
N GLN A 138 26.38 10.50 9.87
CA GLN A 138 26.23 10.01 8.50
C GLN A 138 25.57 8.63 8.57
N LEU A 139 24.29 8.56 8.19
CA LEU A 139 23.53 7.32 8.23
C LEU A 139 23.76 6.52 6.95
N ASP A 140 24.35 5.35 7.08
CA ASP A 140 24.39 4.33 6.03
C ASP A 140 23.17 3.44 6.11
N VAL A 141 22.32 3.58 5.08
CA VAL A 141 20.98 2.99 5.05
C VAL A 141 21.02 1.49 4.75
N GLY A 142 21.99 1.04 3.96
CA GLY A 142 22.22 -0.39 3.70
C GLY A 142 22.74 -1.10 4.95
N TRP A 143 23.74 -0.53 5.63
CA TRP A 143 24.24 -1.14 6.87
C TRP A 143 23.24 -1.09 8.02
N ALA A 144 22.37 -0.08 8.07
CA ALA A 144 21.25 -0.04 9.00
C ALA A 144 20.27 -1.19 8.79
N LEU A 145 19.90 -1.45 7.53
CA LEU A 145 19.07 -2.59 7.16
C LEU A 145 19.71 -3.92 7.56
N VAL A 146 20.98 -4.14 7.21
CA VAL A 146 21.73 -5.37 7.57
C VAL A 146 21.85 -5.54 9.08
N GLY A 147 21.91 -4.43 9.83
CA GLY A 147 21.85 -4.40 11.29
C GLY A 147 20.49 -4.78 11.88
N GLY A 148 19.46 -4.96 11.04
CA GLY A 148 18.09 -5.30 11.43
C GLY A 148 17.24 -4.09 11.83
N ALA A 149 17.67 -2.87 11.48
CA ALA A 149 16.90 -1.67 11.73
C ALA A 149 16.19 -1.20 10.45
N ASP A 150 15.05 -0.52 10.61
CA ASP A 150 14.40 0.21 9.52
C ASP A 150 15.12 1.57 9.34
N PRO A 151 15.77 1.81 8.19
CA PRO A 151 16.47 3.06 7.93
C PRO A 151 15.55 4.30 7.92
N VAL A 152 14.29 4.17 7.49
CA VAL A 152 13.33 5.28 7.45
C VAL A 152 12.91 5.67 8.87
N ALA A 153 12.62 4.68 9.72
CA ALA A 153 12.31 4.93 11.12
C ALA A 153 13.49 5.52 11.89
N LEU A 154 14.72 5.07 11.61
CA LEU A 154 15.95 5.63 12.19
C LEU A 154 16.16 7.09 11.78
N LEU A 155 16.00 7.38 10.49
CA LEU A 155 16.14 8.74 9.96
C LEU A 155 15.14 9.70 10.63
N ASN A 156 13.87 9.30 10.73
CA ASN A 156 12.85 10.12 11.40
C ASN A 156 13.14 10.33 12.89
N ARG A 157 13.65 9.30 13.58
CA ARG A 157 13.91 9.34 15.03
C ARG A 157 15.08 10.26 15.38
N HIS A 158 16.13 10.27 14.55
CA HIS A 158 17.37 11.01 14.78
C HIS A 158 17.57 12.17 13.80
N ARG A 159 16.48 12.66 13.19
CA ARG A 159 16.47 13.67 12.13
C ARG A 159 17.22 14.97 12.44
N ASP A 160 17.36 15.32 13.72
CA ASP A 160 18.02 16.56 14.18
C ASP A 160 19.54 16.38 14.30
N LYS A 161 20.08 15.17 14.02
CA LYS A 161 21.51 14.83 14.14
C LYS A 161 22.10 14.20 12.89
N ILE A 162 21.25 13.64 12.01
CA ILE A 162 21.68 13.03 10.76
C ILE A 162 21.76 14.14 9.70
N GLY A 163 22.98 14.45 9.25
CA GLY A 163 23.22 15.48 8.24
C GLY A 163 23.51 14.94 6.83
N SER A 164 23.79 13.64 6.69
CA SER A 164 24.00 13.02 5.37
C SER A 164 23.62 11.55 5.36
N LEU A 165 23.16 11.05 4.21
CA LEU A 165 22.86 9.64 3.98
C LEU A 165 23.84 9.04 2.99
N HIS A 166 24.35 7.85 3.30
CA HIS A 166 24.87 6.95 2.27
C HIS A 166 23.71 6.15 1.70
N MET A 167 23.35 6.48 0.47
CA MET A 167 22.35 5.79 -0.36
C MET A 167 22.96 4.51 -0.93
N LYS A 168 23.30 3.59 -0.03
CA LYS A 168 23.89 2.28 -0.32
C LYS A 168 22.79 1.23 -0.27
N ASP A 169 22.58 0.55 -1.39
CA ASP A 169 21.58 -0.52 -1.45
C ASP A 169 22.22 -1.87 -1.15
N MET A 170 21.47 -2.67 -0.40
CA MET A 170 21.88 -3.98 0.07
C MET A 170 20.65 -4.85 0.25
N THR A 171 20.84 -6.16 0.09
CA THR A 171 19.86 -7.13 0.57
C THR A 171 19.94 -7.26 2.09
N ALA A 172 18.85 -7.69 2.72
CA ALA A 172 18.78 -7.86 4.18
C ALA A 172 19.78 -8.91 4.72
N ASP A 173 20.25 -9.85 3.88
CA ASP A 173 21.29 -10.82 4.23
C ASP A 173 22.74 -10.31 4.03
N GLY A 174 22.89 -9.05 3.59
CA GLY A 174 24.17 -8.34 3.58
C GLY A 174 24.94 -8.39 2.26
N GLU A 175 24.28 -8.66 1.14
CA GLU A 175 24.88 -8.53 -0.19
C GLU A 175 24.74 -7.08 -0.69
N PHE A 176 25.83 -6.50 -1.21
CA PHE A 176 25.78 -5.20 -1.88
C PHE A 176 25.12 -5.34 -3.24
N THR A 177 24.25 -4.39 -3.58
CA THR A 177 23.53 -4.36 -4.86
C THR A 177 23.66 -2.99 -5.52
N GLU A 178 23.26 -2.90 -6.79
CA GLU A 178 23.07 -1.59 -7.41
C GLU A 178 21.90 -0.84 -6.74
N ILE A 179 21.93 0.50 -6.75
CA ILE A 179 20.88 1.29 -6.11
C ILE A 179 19.51 1.02 -6.73
N GLY A 180 18.53 0.65 -5.90
CA GLY A 180 17.21 0.23 -6.34
C GLY A 180 17.12 -1.25 -6.74
N GLU A 181 18.15 -2.07 -6.53
CA GLU A 181 18.10 -3.54 -6.72
C GLU A 181 18.09 -4.33 -5.40
N GLY A 182 18.32 -3.67 -4.27
CA GLY A 182 18.31 -4.28 -2.94
C GLY A 182 16.98 -4.05 -2.21
N ASP A 183 17.02 -4.25 -0.89
CA ASP A 183 15.84 -4.26 -0.02
C ASP A 183 15.61 -2.91 0.67
N VAL A 184 16.45 -1.89 0.41
CA VAL A 184 16.32 -0.58 1.05
C VAL A 184 15.33 0.31 0.29
N ASN A 185 14.35 0.90 1.00
CA ASN A 185 13.40 1.84 0.40
C ASN A 185 14.03 3.23 0.15
N MET A 186 14.81 3.33 -0.92
CA MET A 186 15.56 4.54 -1.31
C MET A 186 14.68 5.77 -1.54
N ASN A 187 13.49 5.58 -2.13
CA ASN A 187 12.57 6.69 -2.39
C ASN A 187 11.98 7.25 -1.10
N ALA A 188 11.60 6.39 -0.15
CA ALA A 188 11.13 6.83 1.16
C ALA A 188 12.22 7.61 1.92
N LEU A 189 13.46 7.12 1.87
CA LEU A 189 14.61 7.82 2.47
C LEU A 189 14.85 9.19 1.85
N ALA A 190 14.89 9.29 0.52
CA ALA A 190 15.04 10.56 -0.17
C ALA A 190 13.87 11.52 0.13
N ASN A 191 12.64 11.01 0.24
CA ASN A 191 11.46 11.80 0.61
C ASN A 191 11.55 12.34 2.04
N VAL A 192 11.88 11.49 3.02
CA VAL A 192 12.01 11.89 4.42
C VAL A 192 13.16 12.88 4.57
N ALA A 193 14.31 12.60 3.95
CA ALA A 193 15.48 13.47 3.95
C ALA A 193 15.11 14.90 3.51
N ARG A 194 14.42 15.03 2.36
CA ARG A 194 14.02 16.32 1.78
C ARG A 194 13.00 17.10 2.61
N LYS A 195 12.03 16.41 3.23
CA LYS A 195 10.86 17.07 3.83
C LYS A 195 10.97 17.31 5.32
N ASN A 196 11.65 16.42 6.05
CA ASN A 196 11.47 16.27 7.48
C ASN A 196 12.78 16.15 8.27
N THR A 197 13.92 16.49 7.66
CA THR A 197 15.24 16.38 8.30
C THR A 197 16.17 17.52 7.89
N ASP A 198 17.30 17.65 8.59
CA ASP A 198 18.39 18.56 8.24
C ASP A 198 19.47 17.85 7.39
N VAL A 199 19.10 16.86 6.57
CA VAL A 199 20.03 16.16 5.68
C VAL A 199 20.43 17.07 4.52
N ASP A 200 21.72 17.37 4.43
CA ASP A 200 22.30 18.18 3.36
C ASP A 200 22.66 17.33 2.12
N TYR A 201 23.06 16.07 2.32
CA TYR A 201 23.62 15.23 1.25
C TYR A 201 23.01 13.83 1.19
N LEU A 202 22.61 13.43 -0.01
CA LEU A 202 22.40 12.04 -0.42
C LEU A 202 23.63 11.56 -1.20
N ILE A 203 24.35 10.58 -0.69
CA ILE A 203 25.63 10.13 -1.21
C ILE A 203 25.49 8.72 -1.74
N TYR A 204 25.58 8.55 -3.06
CA TYR A 204 25.55 7.23 -3.69
C TYR A 204 26.82 6.45 -3.37
N GLU A 205 26.68 5.22 -2.86
CA GLU A 205 27.81 4.33 -2.58
C GLU A 205 27.48 2.87 -2.92
N TYR A 206 28.33 2.23 -3.72
CA TYR A 206 28.25 0.79 -4.03
C TYR A 206 29.63 0.12 -3.86
N ASP A 207 29.79 -0.57 -2.74
CA ASP A 207 30.98 -1.35 -2.43
C ASP A 207 31.15 -2.54 -3.39
N GLY A 208 32.25 -2.52 -4.15
CA GLY A 208 32.60 -3.65 -5.01
C GLY A 208 31.75 -3.76 -6.28
N ALA A 209 31.12 -2.66 -6.72
CA ALA A 209 30.38 -2.57 -7.98
C ALA A 209 31.12 -3.29 -9.13
N PRO A 210 30.48 -4.25 -9.83
CA PRO A 210 31.11 -5.03 -10.89
C PRO A 210 31.64 -4.17 -12.04
N GLU A 211 30.87 -3.15 -12.44
CA GLU A 211 31.20 -2.18 -13.48
C GLU A 211 31.09 -0.74 -12.90
N PRO A 212 32.10 -0.29 -12.13
CA PRO A 212 31.98 0.88 -11.26
C PRO A 212 31.77 2.21 -12.02
N MET A 213 32.13 2.27 -13.30
CA MET A 213 31.87 3.47 -14.11
C MET A 213 30.41 3.55 -14.54
N ASP A 214 29.85 2.45 -15.05
CA ASP A 214 28.45 2.41 -15.46
C ASP A 214 27.54 2.64 -14.26
N SER A 215 27.89 2.01 -13.13
CA SER A 215 27.28 2.16 -11.82
C SER A 215 27.31 3.60 -11.30
N LEU A 216 28.43 4.32 -11.44
CA LEU A 216 28.52 5.75 -11.09
C LEU A 216 27.56 6.61 -11.92
N TYR A 217 27.45 6.40 -13.23
CA TYR A 217 26.50 7.15 -14.07
C TYR A 217 25.04 6.78 -13.78
N TYR A 218 24.79 5.52 -13.43
CA TYR A 218 23.48 5.05 -13.03
C TYR A 218 23.05 5.65 -11.68
N GLY A 219 23.93 5.62 -10.68
CA GLY A 219 23.69 6.22 -9.37
C GLY A 219 23.40 7.72 -9.45
N ALA A 220 24.10 8.47 -10.32
CA ALA A 220 23.82 9.89 -10.55
C ALA A 220 22.38 10.10 -11.06
N GLN A 221 21.97 9.35 -12.09
CA GLN A 221 20.61 9.45 -12.64
C GLN A 221 19.55 9.02 -11.63
N TYR A 222 19.84 7.99 -10.84
CA TYR A 222 18.94 7.53 -9.78
C TYR A 222 18.75 8.62 -8.72
N LEU A 223 19.85 9.17 -8.19
CA LEU A 223 19.77 10.22 -7.18
C LEU A 223 19.17 11.50 -7.74
N GLU A 224 19.43 11.86 -9.00
CA GLU A 224 18.79 13.01 -9.64
C GLU A 224 17.27 12.83 -9.69
N ARG A 225 16.76 11.62 -9.94
CA ARG A 225 15.31 11.33 -9.89
C ARG A 225 14.77 11.30 -8.47
N ALA A 226 15.49 10.68 -7.54
CA ALA A 226 15.06 10.57 -6.14
C ALA A 226 15.12 11.92 -5.40
N ASN A 227 16.06 12.79 -5.78
CA ASN A 227 16.34 14.07 -5.12
C ASN A 227 15.85 15.31 -5.90
N GLY A 228 15.61 15.18 -7.22
CA GLY A 228 15.35 16.29 -8.12
C GLY A 228 14.01 17.00 -7.90
N PRO A 229 13.90 18.28 -8.31
CA PRO A 229 12.62 18.88 -8.60
C PRO A 229 12.20 18.42 -9.99
N THR A 230 11.19 17.56 -10.04
CA THR A 230 10.11 17.58 -11.03
C THR A 230 10.45 17.29 -12.49
N ASP A 231 9.57 16.53 -13.13
CA ASP A 231 9.77 16.16 -14.52
C ASP A 231 9.56 17.32 -15.50
N ARG A 232 9.57 17.00 -16.81
CA ARG A 232 9.61 17.87 -18.01
C ARG A 232 8.86 19.21 -17.98
N ASP A 233 7.84 19.39 -17.14
CA ASP A 233 7.03 20.61 -16.98
C ASP A 233 7.07 21.27 -15.60
N GLY A 234 7.91 20.80 -14.67
CA GLY A 234 8.10 21.45 -13.38
C GLY A 234 7.11 21.05 -12.29
N VAL A 235 6.40 19.91 -12.42
CA VAL A 235 5.42 19.38 -11.45
C VAL A 235 6.07 18.70 -10.24
N PRO A 236 5.92 19.21 -8.99
CA PRO A 236 6.49 18.64 -7.76
C PRO A 236 6.40 17.11 -7.70
N SER A 237 7.45 16.41 -7.25
CA SER A 237 7.36 14.98 -6.89
C SER A 237 6.38 14.71 -5.73
N GLU A 238 5.74 15.78 -5.21
CA GLU A 238 4.64 15.72 -4.26
C GLU A 238 3.28 15.44 -4.95
N GLU A 239 3.21 15.50 -6.28
CA GLU A 239 2.02 15.13 -7.08
C GLU A 239 2.13 13.72 -7.71
N TRP A 240 3.30 13.07 -7.63
CA TRP A 240 3.43 11.70 -8.10
C TRP A 240 2.84 10.71 -7.10
N PRO A 241 2.11 9.68 -7.58
CA PRO A 241 1.62 8.60 -6.74
C PRO A 241 2.77 7.98 -5.92
N PRO A 242 2.66 7.91 -4.57
CA PRO A 242 3.67 7.27 -3.75
C PRO A 242 3.88 5.82 -4.17
N ARG A 243 5.15 5.40 -4.30
CA ARG A 243 5.49 4.02 -4.67
C ARG A 243 5.27 3.06 -3.51
N VAL A 244 4.69 1.92 -3.82
CA VAL A 244 4.37 0.82 -2.91
C VAL A 244 4.94 -0.47 -3.51
N VAL A 245 5.69 -1.23 -2.71
CA VAL A 245 6.07 -2.59 -3.12
C VAL A 245 4.87 -3.49 -2.83
N PRO A 246 4.22 -4.08 -3.86
CA PRO A 246 3.08 -4.95 -3.65
C PRO A 246 3.50 -6.24 -2.93
N GLY A 247 2.56 -6.86 -2.21
CA GLY A 247 2.75 -8.20 -1.66
C GLY A 247 2.93 -9.27 -2.73
N GLU A 248 3.29 -10.48 -2.28
CA GLU A 248 3.24 -11.67 -3.11
C GLU A 248 1.77 -12.06 -3.37
N GLU A 249 1.52 -12.80 -4.44
CA GLU A 249 0.19 -13.35 -4.83
C GLU A 249 -0.90 -12.36 -5.33
N GLY A 250 -0.79 -11.06 -5.07
CA GLY A 250 -1.70 -10.04 -5.65
C GLY A 250 -2.90 -9.73 -4.76
N LEU A 251 -4.10 -9.56 -5.34
CA LEU A 251 -5.32 -9.31 -4.56
C LEU A 251 -5.60 -10.49 -3.62
N SER A 252 -5.99 -10.25 -2.37
CA SER A 252 -6.09 -11.27 -1.34
C SER A 252 -4.75 -11.91 -0.90
N GLY A 253 -3.62 -11.28 -1.21
CA GLY A 253 -2.27 -11.79 -0.90
C GLY A 253 -1.59 -11.22 0.35
N ASP A 254 -0.26 -11.24 0.33
CA ASP A 254 0.57 -10.73 1.42
C ASP A 254 0.48 -9.19 1.57
N PRO A 255 0.79 -8.64 2.75
CA PRO A 255 0.79 -7.20 2.97
C PRO A 255 1.78 -6.47 2.04
N PRO A 256 1.37 -5.38 1.37
CA PRO A 256 2.31 -4.50 0.69
C PRO A 256 3.17 -3.69 1.66
N SER A 257 4.26 -3.10 1.17
CA SER A 257 5.29 -2.46 2.00
C SER A 257 4.83 -1.29 2.87
N ASP A 258 3.69 -0.68 2.54
CA ASP A 258 3.12 0.46 3.27
C ASP A 258 1.94 0.06 4.18
N ALA A 259 1.62 -1.23 4.24
CA ALA A 259 0.53 -1.72 5.09
C ALA A 259 0.92 -1.75 6.57
N THR A 260 -0.02 -1.37 7.42
CA THR A 260 0.02 -1.68 8.85
C THR A 260 -0.42 -3.12 9.05
N VAL A 261 0.52 -3.97 9.46
CA VAL A 261 0.26 -5.38 9.77
C VAL A 261 -0.33 -5.48 11.17
N LEU A 262 -1.61 -5.84 11.25
CA LEU A 262 -2.34 -6.06 12.51
C LEU A 262 -2.08 -7.46 13.07
N TRP A 263 -1.86 -8.47 12.21
CA TRP A 263 -1.46 -9.81 12.64
C TRP A 263 -0.94 -10.66 11.46
N ASP A 264 0.24 -11.29 11.59
CA ASP A 264 0.84 -12.19 10.58
C ASP A 264 1.43 -13.50 11.15
N GLY A 265 1.31 -13.71 12.46
CA GLY A 265 1.86 -14.87 13.16
C GLY A 265 3.37 -14.81 13.46
N ALA A 266 4.12 -13.82 12.95
CA ALA A 266 5.58 -13.75 13.12
C ALA A 266 6.01 -13.65 14.59
N LYS A 267 5.21 -12.97 15.42
CA LYS A 267 5.39 -12.87 16.87
C LYS A 267 4.52 -13.86 17.65
N ALA A 268 3.47 -14.41 17.03
CA ALA A 268 2.43 -15.23 17.66
C ALA A 268 1.88 -14.60 18.95
N THR A 269 1.54 -13.30 18.88
CA THR A 269 0.99 -12.48 19.97
C THR A 269 -0.17 -11.63 19.46
N LEU A 270 -1.19 -11.42 20.28
CA LEU A 270 -2.25 -10.43 20.12
C LEU A 270 -1.82 -9.01 20.58
N ASP A 271 -0.51 -8.71 20.53
CA ASP A 271 -0.02 -7.36 20.77
C ASP A 271 -0.67 -6.40 19.76
N GLY A 272 -1.20 -5.27 20.22
CA GLY A 272 -1.99 -4.35 19.39
C GLY A 272 -3.48 -4.71 19.30
N TRP A 273 -3.94 -5.74 20.02
CA TRP A 273 -5.35 -6.07 20.19
C TRP A 273 -5.74 -6.07 21.68
N GLU A 274 -6.94 -5.58 21.96
CA GLU A 274 -7.53 -5.57 23.30
C GLU A 274 -8.97 -6.09 23.26
N HIS A 275 -9.47 -6.59 24.40
CA HIS A 275 -10.89 -6.82 24.57
C HIS A 275 -11.63 -5.48 24.52
N THR A 276 -12.85 -5.46 23.97
CA THR A 276 -13.67 -4.24 23.79
C THR A 276 -13.95 -3.40 25.05
N ASP A 277 -13.69 -3.93 26.26
CA ASP A 277 -13.77 -3.19 27.52
C ASP A 277 -12.44 -2.53 27.96
N GLY A 278 -11.40 -2.62 27.14
CA GLY A 278 -10.06 -2.08 27.37
C GLY A 278 -9.15 -2.97 28.24
N SER A 279 -9.52 -4.24 28.44
CA SER A 279 -8.65 -5.24 29.07
C SER A 279 -7.94 -6.12 28.03
N ASP A 280 -6.95 -6.89 28.45
CA ASP A 280 -6.15 -7.75 27.54
C ASP A 280 -7.05 -8.70 26.73
N ALA A 281 -6.76 -8.88 25.43
CA ALA A 281 -7.45 -9.85 24.60
C ALA A 281 -7.18 -11.29 25.09
N GLU A 282 -8.25 -12.07 25.34
CA GLU A 282 -8.15 -13.44 25.85
C GLU A 282 -8.40 -14.53 24.77
N TRP A 283 -8.31 -14.16 23.49
CA TRP A 283 -8.41 -15.10 22.38
C TRP A 283 -7.19 -16.02 22.33
N SER A 284 -7.34 -17.19 21.70
CA SER A 284 -6.26 -18.20 21.66
C SER A 284 -5.38 -17.98 20.43
N GLU A 285 -4.07 -18.23 20.53
CA GLU A 285 -3.13 -17.93 19.45
C GLU A 285 -2.05 -18.99 19.28
N ASN A 286 -1.52 -19.07 18.07
CA ASN A 286 -0.30 -19.80 17.72
C ASN A 286 0.38 -19.12 16.51
N GLU A 287 1.45 -19.72 15.99
CA GLU A 287 2.22 -19.16 14.86
C GLU A 287 1.45 -19.15 13.51
N GLU A 288 0.34 -19.88 13.39
CA GLU A 288 -0.46 -19.99 12.15
C GLU A 288 -1.71 -19.10 12.15
N TYR A 289 -2.36 -18.95 13.30
CA TYR A 289 -3.58 -18.16 13.44
C TYR A 289 -3.84 -17.78 14.91
N PHE A 290 -4.72 -16.80 15.12
CA PHE A 290 -5.44 -16.66 16.37
C PHE A 290 -6.93 -17.02 16.18
N ALA A 291 -7.60 -17.42 17.25
CA ALA A 291 -8.92 -18.00 17.21
C ALA A 291 -9.80 -17.46 18.33
N VAL A 292 -11.07 -17.25 17.98
CA VAL A 292 -12.13 -16.83 18.92
C VAL A 292 -12.15 -17.78 20.11
N ASN A 293 -11.87 -17.25 21.30
CA ASN A 293 -12.06 -18.01 22.53
C ASN A 293 -13.50 -17.82 23.00
N LEU A 294 -14.37 -18.76 22.63
CA LEU A 294 -15.82 -18.65 22.79
C LEU A 294 -16.28 -18.20 24.19
N GLY A 295 -17.01 -17.09 24.22
CA GLY A 295 -17.54 -16.46 25.43
C GLY A 295 -16.53 -15.63 26.22
N SER A 296 -15.35 -15.34 25.64
CA SER A 296 -14.38 -14.38 26.19
C SER A 296 -14.69 -12.94 25.79
N GLY A 297 -15.55 -12.73 24.79
CA GLY A 297 -15.96 -11.43 24.29
C GLY A 297 -15.17 -11.00 23.05
N SER A 298 -15.71 -10.00 22.34
CA SER A 298 -15.11 -9.43 21.13
C SER A 298 -13.81 -8.69 21.44
N ILE A 299 -12.89 -8.71 20.48
CA ILE A 299 -11.63 -7.97 20.53
C ILE A 299 -11.63 -6.84 19.51
N ARG A 300 -10.75 -5.86 19.69
CA ARG A 300 -10.53 -4.76 18.77
C ARG A 300 -9.07 -4.39 18.70
N THR A 301 -8.67 -3.68 17.65
CA THR A 301 -7.34 -3.09 17.55
C THR A 301 -7.15 -2.00 18.61
N GLU A 302 -5.94 -1.87 19.15
CA GLU A 302 -5.56 -0.73 20.00
C GLU A 302 -5.47 0.56 19.18
N GLU A 303 -5.07 0.43 17.91
CA GLU A 303 -5.01 1.51 16.93
C GLU A 303 -6.39 1.74 16.29
N ALA A 304 -6.69 3.01 16.01
CA ALA A 304 -7.88 3.44 15.31
C ALA A 304 -7.49 3.85 13.88
N PHE A 305 -8.32 3.52 12.90
CA PHE A 305 -8.13 3.94 11.52
C PHE A 305 -9.47 4.21 10.83
N GLY A 306 -9.41 4.93 9.70
CA GLY A 306 -10.57 5.40 8.96
C GLY A 306 -10.67 4.78 7.57
N ASP A 307 -10.62 5.62 6.54
CA ASP A 307 -10.64 5.20 5.13
C ASP A 307 -9.48 4.24 4.85
N SER A 308 -9.79 3.00 4.44
CA SER A 308 -8.79 1.93 4.38
C SER A 308 -9.05 0.91 3.27
N HIS A 309 -7.96 0.34 2.77
CA HIS A 309 -7.95 -0.97 2.15
C HIS A 309 -7.55 -1.98 3.23
N LEU A 310 -8.50 -2.78 3.70
CA LEU A 310 -8.33 -3.79 4.75
C LEU A 310 -8.32 -5.18 4.13
N HIS A 311 -7.34 -6.00 4.51
CA HIS A 311 -7.29 -7.41 4.20
C HIS A 311 -7.34 -8.24 5.49
N LEU A 312 -8.04 -9.37 5.44
CA LEU A 312 -7.98 -10.41 6.47
C LEU A 312 -8.36 -11.78 5.92
N GLU A 313 -7.77 -12.81 6.52
CA GLU A 313 -8.16 -14.19 6.25
C GLU A 313 -8.83 -14.83 7.46
N TRP A 314 -9.84 -15.64 7.20
CA TRP A 314 -10.61 -16.35 8.22
C TRP A 314 -10.97 -17.77 7.80
N ARG A 315 -11.18 -18.67 8.76
CA ARG A 315 -11.75 -19.99 8.51
C ARG A 315 -12.53 -20.52 9.70
N VAL A 316 -13.42 -21.45 9.42
CA VAL A 316 -14.09 -22.27 10.42
C VAL A 316 -13.41 -23.64 10.47
N PRO A 317 -13.27 -24.28 11.65
CA PRO A 317 -12.65 -25.60 11.76
C PRO A 317 -13.27 -26.68 10.86
N GLU A 318 -12.43 -27.55 10.28
CA GLU A 318 -12.84 -28.65 9.38
C GLU A 318 -13.89 -29.60 9.99
N GLU A 319 -13.99 -29.67 11.32
CA GLU A 319 -14.98 -30.53 11.97
C GLU A 319 -16.44 -30.08 11.76
N TYR A 320 -16.65 -28.86 11.27
CA TYR A 320 -17.95 -28.34 10.85
C TYR A 320 -18.25 -28.60 9.37
N ASP A 321 -17.39 -29.31 8.63
CA ASP A 321 -17.69 -29.72 7.25
C ASP A 321 -18.98 -30.54 7.16
N GLY A 322 -19.89 -30.10 6.29
CA GLY A 322 -21.24 -30.65 6.13
C GLY A 322 -22.22 -30.36 7.28
N TYR A 323 -21.88 -29.48 8.22
CA TYR A 323 -22.83 -28.99 9.22
C TYR A 323 -23.80 -27.99 8.57
N VAL A 324 -25.11 -28.21 8.78
CA VAL A 324 -26.18 -27.36 8.24
C VAL A 324 -27.13 -26.99 9.38
N ASP A 325 -27.15 -25.73 9.80
CA ASP A 325 -27.85 -25.30 11.01
C ASP A 325 -29.37 -25.37 10.89
N ILE A 326 -29.90 -24.96 9.72
CA ILE A 326 -31.33 -24.97 9.48
C ILE A 326 -31.94 -26.37 9.58
N ASP A 327 -31.17 -27.42 9.26
CA ASP A 327 -31.57 -28.82 9.36
C ASP A 327 -31.54 -29.32 10.82
N GLU A 328 -30.73 -28.70 11.67
CA GLU A 328 -30.70 -28.95 13.11
C GLU A 328 -31.79 -28.15 13.88
N GLY A 329 -32.54 -27.31 13.17
CA GLY A 329 -33.63 -26.49 13.71
C GLY A 329 -33.17 -25.15 14.27
N GLY A 330 -31.97 -24.71 13.91
CA GLY A 330 -31.48 -23.35 14.10
C GLY A 330 -32.08 -22.36 13.09
N ASP A 331 -31.51 -21.17 13.04
CA ASP A 331 -31.92 -20.04 12.20
C ASP A 331 -30.96 -19.75 11.04
N GLY A 332 -29.94 -20.59 10.86
CA GLY A 332 -28.93 -20.46 9.80
C GLY A 332 -27.75 -19.59 10.20
N GLN A 333 -27.59 -19.23 11.47
CA GLN A 333 -26.58 -18.27 11.94
C GLN A 333 -25.45 -18.96 12.73
N THR A 334 -25.13 -20.20 12.37
CA THR A 334 -24.01 -21.01 12.87
C THR A 334 -23.68 -22.06 11.79
N PRO A 335 -22.45 -22.60 11.71
CA PRO A 335 -21.28 -22.39 12.55
C PRO A 335 -20.44 -21.20 12.10
N GLY A 336 -19.50 -20.81 12.97
CA GLY A 336 -18.54 -19.76 12.73
C GLY A 336 -19.15 -18.37 12.54
N ASN A 337 -20.20 -18.05 13.28
CA ASN A 337 -20.73 -16.70 13.30
C ASN A 337 -19.75 -15.77 14.04
N SER A 338 -19.27 -14.77 13.34
CA SER A 338 -18.45 -13.68 13.84
C SER A 338 -18.73 -12.46 12.97
N GLY A 339 -17.88 -11.45 12.99
CA GLY A 339 -18.07 -10.27 12.17
C GLY A 339 -16.85 -9.37 12.21
N VAL A 340 -16.63 -8.68 11.10
CA VAL A 340 -15.60 -7.67 10.92
C VAL A 340 -16.27 -6.31 11.00
N PHE A 341 -16.14 -5.65 12.14
CA PHE A 341 -16.78 -4.36 12.42
C PHE A 341 -15.82 -3.23 12.12
N LEU A 342 -16.01 -2.57 10.97
CA LEU A 342 -15.28 -1.36 10.60
C LEU A 342 -15.72 -0.23 11.54
N MET A 343 -14.76 0.51 12.08
CA MET A 343 -15.01 1.58 13.05
C MET A 343 -15.90 1.15 14.23
N GLU A 344 -15.71 -0.09 14.72
CA GLU A 344 -16.49 -0.76 15.76
C GLU A 344 -18.01 -0.86 15.50
N THR A 345 -18.46 -0.53 14.29
CA THR A 345 -19.86 -0.16 14.04
C THR A 345 -20.47 -0.84 12.81
N TYR A 346 -19.69 -0.99 11.73
CA TYR A 346 -20.18 -1.44 10.43
C TYR A 346 -19.69 -2.87 10.16
N GLU A 347 -20.56 -3.85 10.38
CA GLU A 347 -20.27 -5.29 10.27
C GLU A 347 -20.32 -5.77 8.83
N ILE A 348 -19.18 -6.30 8.39
CA ILE A 348 -19.10 -7.29 7.32
C ILE A 348 -19.21 -8.66 7.97
N GLN A 349 -20.25 -9.39 7.58
CA GLN A 349 -20.61 -10.67 8.20
C GLN A 349 -19.54 -11.72 7.96
N VAL A 350 -19.18 -12.47 9.02
CA VAL A 350 -18.37 -13.69 8.94
C VAL A 350 -19.26 -14.84 9.37
N LEU A 351 -19.54 -15.73 8.44
CA LEU A 351 -20.38 -16.90 8.70
C LEU A 351 -19.97 -18.04 7.77
N GLN A 352 -19.91 -19.27 8.29
CA GLN A 352 -19.71 -20.41 7.41
C GLN A 352 -21.00 -20.81 6.70
N SER A 353 -21.17 -20.26 5.50
CA SER A 353 -22.33 -20.41 4.64
C SER A 353 -22.15 -21.43 3.51
N HIS A 354 -21.01 -22.11 3.37
CA HIS A 354 -20.79 -23.15 2.36
C HIS A 354 -21.80 -24.29 2.53
N ASP A 355 -22.68 -24.49 1.54
CA ASP A 355 -23.81 -25.45 1.62
C ASP A 355 -24.69 -25.28 2.88
N ASN A 356 -24.64 -24.11 3.54
CA ASN A 356 -25.34 -23.83 4.81
C ASN A 356 -26.12 -22.52 4.66
N PRO A 357 -27.35 -22.58 4.11
CA PRO A 357 -28.11 -21.39 3.77
C PRO A 357 -28.61 -20.67 5.03
N THR A 358 -28.80 -19.36 4.86
CA THR A 358 -29.29 -18.45 5.88
C THR A 358 -30.15 -17.35 5.23
N TYR A 359 -30.62 -16.37 5.99
CA TYR A 359 -31.32 -15.23 5.38
C TYR A 359 -30.34 -14.37 4.56
N PRO A 360 -30.76 -13.72 3.46
CA PRO A 360 -29.88 -13.07 2.48
C PRO A 360 -28.78 -12.16 3.05
N SER A 361 -29.11 -11.27 3.97
CA SER A 361 -28.12 -10.36 4.58
C SER A 361 -27.33 -10.97 5.75
N GLY A 362 -27.54 -12.25 6.03
CA GLY A 362 -26.80 -13.00 7.04
C GLY A 362 -25.70 -13.88 6.47
N TYR A 363 -25.54 -13.94 5.13
CA TYR A 363 -24.46 -14.68 4.48
C TYR A 363 -23.10 -14.04 4.73
N ALA A 364 -22.03 -14.85 4.72
CA ALA A 364 -20.67 -14.33 4.74
C ALA A 364 -20.44 -13.27 3.66
N GLY A 365 -19.80 -12.16 4.05
CA GLY A 365 -19.43 -11.06 3.18
C GLY A 365 -20.54 -10.02 3.01
N SER A 366 -21.73 -10.25 3.57
CA SER A 366 -22.79 -9.25 3.57
C SER A 366 -22.42 -8.05 4.44
N PHE A 367 -22.95 -6.88 4.09
CA PHE A 367 -23.10 -5.82 5.09
C PHE A 367 -24.35 -6.11 5.91
N TYR A 368 -24.17 -6.42 7.20
CA TYR A 368 -25.20 -7.05 8.03
C TYR A 368 -26.32 -6.08 8.45
N LEU A 369 -27.58 -6.46 8.23
CA LEU A 369 -28.79 -5.77 8.76
C LEU A 369 -28.93 -4.26 8.41
N ALA A 370 -28.54 -3.82 7.20
CA ALA A 370 -28.54 -2.41 6.77
C ALA A 370 -29.89 -1.69 6.64
N SER A 371 -31.04 -2.37 6.67
CA SER A 371 -32.36 -1.70 6.59
C SER A 371 -33.50 -2.66 7.02
N PRO A 372 -34.82 -2.33 6.91
CA PRO A 372 -35.88 -3.32 7.09
C PRO A 372 -35.86 -4.37 5.96
N GLU A 373 -35.09 -4.06 4.91
CA GLU A 373 -34.77 -4.75 3.67
C GLU A 373 -33.31 -5.27 3.72
N GLY A 374 -32.50 -4.79 4.68
CA GLY A 374 -31.73 -5.67 5.56
C GLY A 374 -30.24 -5.78 5.37
N GLY A 375 -29.58 -5.15 4.41
CA GLY A 375 -28.15 -5.41 4.19
C GLY A 375 -27.73 -5.24 2.75
N ALA A 376 -26.43 -5.21 2.49
CA ALA A 376 -25.94 -5.54 1.15
C ALA A 376 -25.77 -7.06 1.09
N VAL A 377 -26.63 -7.73 0.32
CA VAL A 377 -26.48 -9.16 0.02
C VAL A 377 -25.31 -9.33 -0.95
N PRO A 378 -24.43 -10.32 -0.78
CA PRO A 378 -23.39 -10.63 -1.75
C PRO A 378 -23.99 -10.86 -3.14
N LEU A 379 -23.36 -10.35 -4.21
CA LEU A 379 -23.77 -10.65 -5.59
C LEU A 379 -23.72 -12.16 -5.89
N VAL A 380 -22.72 -12.83 -5.33
CA VAL A 380 -22.47 -14.28 -5.37
C VAL A 380 -21.80 -14.69 -4.07
N LEU A 381 -21.73 -16.00 -3.79
CA LEU A 381 -21.08 -16.56 -2.60
C LEU A 381 -19.87 -17.44 -3.00
N PRO A 382 -18.67 -16.87 -3.08
CA PRO A 382 -17.42 -17.56 -3.46
C PRO A 382 -16.75 -18.20 -2.23
N ILE A 383 -17.51 -18.85 -1.35
CA ILE A 383 -17.04 -19.33 -0.04
C ILE A 383 -16.35 -20.71 -0.13
N ASN A 384 -15.25 -20.88 0.60
CA ASN A 384 -14.58 -22.17 0.77
C ASN A 384 -15.22 -23.01 1.90
N PRO A 385 -15.19 -24.36 1.78
CA PRO A 385 -15.72 -25.24 2.82
C PRO A 385 -14.94 -25.15 4.14
N PRO A 386 -15.50 -25.63 5.26
CA PRO A 386 -14.81 -25.62 6.55
C PRO A 386 -13.43 -26.30 6.50
N GLY A 387 -12.45 -25.69 7.16
CA GLY A 387 -11.05 -26.11 7.17
C GLY A 387 -10.17 -25.34 6.18
N GLU A 388 -10.75 -24.81 5.11
CA GLU A 388 -10.07 -23.97 4.11
C GLU A 388 -10.18 -22.48 4.48
N TRP A 389 -9.19 -21.71 4.05
CA TRP A 389 -9.12 -20.27 4.33
C TRP A 389 -9.97 -19.49 3.35
N ASN A 390 -10.62 -18.46 3.87
CA ASN A 390 -11.38 -17.46 3.15
C ASN A 390 -10.67 -16.12 3.34
N ALA A 391 -10.63 -15.29 2.31
CA ALA A 391 -10.01 -13.96 2.32
C ALA A 391 -11.06 -12.89 2.05
N TYR A 392 -10.99 -11.78 2.81
CA TYR A 392 -11.68 -10.54 2.49
C TYR A 392 -10.67 -9.45 2.15
N ASP A 393 -10.92 -8.75 1.05
CA ASP A 393 -10.35 -7.44 0.76
C ASP A 393 -11.49 -6.42 0.75
N ILE A 394 -11.40 -5.44 1.65
CA ILE A 394 -12.45 -4.46 1.91
C ILE A 394 -11.88 -3.08 1.61
N VAL A 395 -12.49 -2.39 0.64
CA VAL A 395 -12.24 -0.96 0.40
C VAL A 395 -13.32 -0.19 1.14
N TRP A 396 -12.92 0.41 2.25
CA TRP A 396 -13.78 1.17 3.15
C TRP A 396 -13.47 2.66 3.05
N ARG A 397 -14.52 3.47 2.87
CA ARG A 397 -14.46 4.92 3.06
C ARG A 397 -15.44 5.25 4.17
N GLY A 398 -14.94 5.73 5.32
CA GLY A 398 -15.79 6.06 6.45
C GLY A 398 -16.70 7.27 6.18
N PRO A 399 -17.71 7.53 7.03
CA PRO A 399 -18.52 8.74 6.91
C PRO A 399 -17.66 10.00 7.10
N ARG A 400 -18.13 11.13 6.56
CA ARG A 400 -17.56 12.47 6.82
C ARG A 400 -18.63 13.40 7.32
N PHE A 401 -18.28 14.30 8.24
CA PHE A 401 -19.21 15.20 8.89
C PHE A 401 -18.68 16.64 8.91
N ASP A 402 -19.59 17.63 8.85
CA ASP A 402 -19.27 19.05 9.09
C ASP A 402 -20.29 19.64 10.05
N ASP A 403 -19.81 20.21 11.16
CA ASP A 403 -20.62 20.74 12.26
C ASP A 403 -21.72 19.76 12.77
N GLY A 404 -21.51 18.45 12.61
CA GLY A 404 -22.43 17.37 13.01
C GLY A 404 -23.42 16.93 11.92
N ASP A 405 -23.41 17.56 10.76
CA ASP A 405 -24.19 17.15 9.58
C ASP A 405 -23.37 16.16 8.73
N LEU A 406 -23.99 15.09 8.23
CA LEU A 406 -23.34 14.12 7.35
C LEU A 406 -23.02 14.75 5.98
N LEU A 407 -21.74 14.74 5.60
CA LEU A 407 -21.24 15.21 4.31
C LEU A 407 -21.05 14.10 3.27
N ARG A 408 -20.69 12.89 3.72
CA ARG A 408 -20.47 11.72 2.86
C ARG A 408 -20.95 10.48 3.58
N TYR A 409 -21.82 9.69 2.95
CA TYR A 409 -22.14 8.35 3.43
C TYR A 409 -20.88 7.47 3.46
N PRO A 410 -20.78 6.52 4.39
CA PRO A 410 -19.74 5.51 4.26
C PRO A 410 -19.90 4.72 2.96
N GLN A 411 -18.79 4.29 2.37
CA GLN A 411 -18.76 3.61 1.08
C GLN A 411 -18.01 2.30 1.18
N LEU A 412 -18.52 1.26 0.52
CA LEU A 412 -18.06 -0.10 0.69
C LEU A 412 -17.93 -0.82 -0.67
N THR A 413 -16.75 -1.39 -0.92
CA THR A 413 -16.54 -2.46 -1.90
C THR A 413 -15.90 -3.65 -1.18
N VAL A 414 -16.41 -4.86 -1.41
CA VAL A 414 -15.91 -6.09 -0.77
C VAL A 414 -15.59 -7.13 -1.83
N PHE A 415 -14.38 -7.68 -1.74
CA PHE A 415 -13.96 -8.89 -2.43
C PHE A 415 -13.92 -10.05 -1.44
N PHE A 416 -14.41 -11.20 -1.87
CA PHE A 416 -14.39 -12.45 -1.13
C PHE A 416 -13.68 -13.49 -1.99
N ASN A 417 -12.51 -13.96 -1.53
CA ASN A 417 -11.65 -14.89 -2.27
C ASN A 417 -11.35 -14.38 -3.69
N GLY A 418 -10.96 -13.11 -3.82
CA GLY A 418 -10.71 -12.44 -5.10
C GLY A 418 -11.95 -12.07 -5.92
N VAL A 419 -13.17 -12.45 -5.50
CA VAL A 419 -14.41 -12.17 -6.24
C VAL A 419 -15.13 -10.95 -5.67
N ALA A 420 -15.47 -9.96 -6.49
CA ALA A 420 -16.25 -8.80 -6.08
C ALA A 420 -17.69 -9.21 -5.75
N ILE A 421 -18.08 -9.04 -4.48
CA ILE A 421 -19.40 -9.43 -3.96
C ILE A 421 -20.26 -8.25 -3.51
N ILE A 422 -19.65 -7.10 -3.20
CA ILE A 422 -20.35 -5.83 -2.94
C ILE A 422 -19.57 -4.76 -3.71
N ASN A 423 -20.26 -3.99 -4.55
CA ASN A 423 -19.63 -2.99 -5.40
C ASN A 423 -20.20 -1.59 -5.13
N HIS A 424 -19.33 -0.64 -4.77
CA HIS A 424 -19.65 0.80 -4.69
C HIS A 424 -20.91 1.13 -3.86
N PHE A 425 -21.12 0.37 -2.79
CA PHE A 425 -22.31 0.47 -1.95
C PHE A 425 -22.21 1.66 -1.00
N ASP A 426 -23.22 2.54 -0.99
CA ASP A 426 -23.37 3.58 0.02
C ASP A 426 -24.07 3.00 1.26
N VAL A 427 -23.38 3.02 2.39
CA VAL A 427 -23.85 2.46 3.64
C VAL A 427 -24.85 3.43 4.29
N PRO A 428 -26.11 3.02 4.51
CA PRO A 428 -27.16 3.93 4.98
C PRO A 428 -26.98 4.35 6.44
N GLY A 429 -26.25 3.59 7.26
CA GLY A 429 -25.97 3.94 8.65
C GLY A 429 -25.33 2.82 9.49
N PRO A 430 -25.07 3.09 10.78
CA PRO A 430 -24.53 2.15 11.77
C PRO A 430 -25.39 0.90 12.04
N ASN A 431 -24.77 -0.24 12.38
CA ASN A 431 -25.49 -1.52 12.57
C ASN A 431 -26.08 -1.69 13.98
N TYR A 432 -27.42 -1.77 14.15
CA TYR A 432 -28.00 -2.59 15.22
C TYR A 432 -29.52 -2.86 15.11
N TRP A 433 -29.92 -3.95 15.76
CA TRP A 433 -31.26 -4.51 15.90
C TRP A 433 -32.40 -3.51 16.27
N VAL A 434 -33.37 -3.42 15.35
CA VAL A 434 -34.77 -2.95 15.45
C VAL A 434 -34.99 -1.45 15.72
N ASP A 435 -35.73 -0.83 14.78
CA ASP A 435 -36.30 0.53 14.74
C ASP A 435 -35.54 1.62 13.93
N LEU A 436 -34.72 1.25 12.93
CA LEU A 436 -33.96 2.18 12.05
C LEU A 436 -34.78 2.77 10.86
N PHE A 437 -36.11 2.79 10.93
CA PHE A 437 -36.95 2.72 9.72
C PHE A 437 -37.67 4.01 9.32
N GLU A 438 -37.25 5.19 9.77
CA GLU A 438 -37.99 6.42 9.44
C GLU A 438 -37.14 7.62 8.92
N ASP A 439 -35.81 7.67 9.09
CA ASP A 439 -34.98 8.84 8.73
C ASP A 439 -33.60 8.48 8.10
N ASP A 440 -33.03 9.40 7.28
CA ASP A 440 -31.66 9.32 6.71
C ASP A 440 -30.58 9.23 7.83
N PHE A 441 -29.51 8.43 7.63
CA PHE A 441 -28.41 8.15 8.60
C PHE A 441 -28.83 8.28 10.08
N ASP A 442 -29.54 7.28 10.62
CA ASP A 442 -30.02 7.29 12.00
C ASP A 442 -28.87 7.11 13.02
N ASN A 443 -28.30 8.24 13.41
CA ASN A 443 -27.32 8.33 14.48
C ASN A 443 -27.94 8.44 15.88
N ASP A 444 -29.25 8.62 16.00
CA ASP A 444 -29.91 8.80 17.29
C ASP A 444 -30.10 7.44 18.02
N THR A 445 -30.36 6.38 17.27
CA THR A 445 -30.61 5.03 17.80
C THR A 445 -29.32 4.23 17.99
N ASN A 446 -28.40 4.32 17.03
CA ASN A 446 -27.09 3.69 17.11
C ASN A 446 -26.03 4.64 16.55
N PRO A 447 -25.36 5.42 17.40
CA PRO A 447 -24.50 6.48 16.93
C PRO A 447 -23.20 5.92 16.35
N HIS A 448 -22.79 6.48 15.22
CA HIS A 448 -21.39 6.49 14.80
C HIS A 448 -20.50 6.95 15.96
N PRO A 449 -19.29 6.38 16.14
CA PRO A 449 -18.42 6.74 17.25
C PRO A 449 -18.18 8.25 17.37
N GLN A 450 -18.21 8.74 18.61
CA GLN A 450 -17.99 10.14 18.96
C GLN A 450 -16.94 10.25 20.07
N ASP A 451 -16.22 11.37 20.10
CA ASP A 451 -15.35 11.72 21.22
C ASP A 451 -16.13 12.20 22.46
N GLU A 452 -15.41 12.55 23.54
CA GLU A 452 -16.02 13.01 24.79
C GLU A 452 -16.84 14.31 24.66
N ASP A 453 -16.57 15.11 23.62
CA ASP A 453 -17.24 16.37 23.34
C ASP A 453 -18.44 16.20 22.38
N GLY A 454 -18.66 14.98 21.88
CA GLY A 454 -19.76 14.63 20.95
C GLY A 454 -19.42 14.88 19.49
N THR A 455 -18.14 15.05 19.14
CA THR A 455 -17.68 15.16 17.76
C THR A 455 -17.53 13.77 17.16
N PHE A 456 -18.09 13.57 15.96
CA PHE A 456 -17.96 12.32 15.22
C PHE A 456 -16.50 12.01 14.90
N LEU A 457 -16.11 10.76 15.14
CA LEU A 457 -14.76 10.27 14.85
C LEU A 457 -14.64 9.90 13.37
N GLU A 458 -13.54 10.24 12.74
CA GLU A 458 -13.21 9.77 11.38
C GLU A 458 -12.38 8.48 11.40
N GLU A 459 -11.87 8.12 12.56
CA GLU A 459 -11.07 6.92 12.82
C GLU A 459 -11.56 6.23 14.09
N ALA A 460 -11.70 4.90 14.05
CA ALA A 460 -12.02 4.09 15.20
C ALA A 460 -11.43 2.67 15.04
N PRO A 461 -11.29 1.89 16.13
CA PRO A 461 -10.77 0.53 16.03
C PRO A 461 -11.54 -0.38 15.08
N LEU A 462 -10.83 -1.36 14.53
CA LEU A 462 -11.44 -2.55 13.92
C LEU A 462 -11.85 -3.50 15.04
N MET A 463 -13.07 -4.02 15.03
CA MET A 463 -13.52 -5.04 15.99
C MET A 463 -13.78 -6.38 15.30
N LEU A 464 -13.36 -7.47 15.93
CA LEU A 464 -13.70 -8.85 15.56
C LEU A 464 -14.63 -9.45 16.62
N GLN A 465 -15.74 -10.03 16.17
CA GLN A 465 -16.84 -10.44 17.04
C GLN A 465 -16.61 -11.81 17.69
N ASP A 466 -16.92 -11.95 18.98
CA ASP A 466 -17.26 -13.24 19.60
C ASP A 466 -18.80 -13.33 19.71
N HIS A 467 -19.45 -14.01 18.75
CA HIS A 467 -20.90 -14.17 18.74
C HIS A 467 -21.41 -15.05 19.91
N GLY A 468 -20.57 -15.96 20.40
CA GLY A 468 -20.76 -16.68 21.65
C GLY A 468 -21.54 -18.01 21.57
N ALA A 469 -21.92 -18.51 20.40
CA ALA A 469 -22.43 -19.90 20.31
C ALA A 469 -21.28 -20.91 20.38
N ALA A 470 -21.58 -22.15 20.79
CA ALA A 470 -20.57 -23.19 20.99
C ALA A 470 -19.92 -23.70 19.69
N THR A 471 -20.44 -23.25 18.55
CA THR A 471 -20.13 -23.65 17.17
C THR A 471 -19.53 -22.49 16.37
N ASP A 472 -19.30 -21.34 17.02
CA ASP A 472 -18.86 -20.09 16.40
C ASP A 472 -17.34 -19.88 16.47
N GLU A 473 -16.58 -20.97 16.53
CA GLU A 473 -15.12 -20.88 16.50
C GLU A 473 -14.68 -20.45 15.10
N VAL A 474 -14.02 -19.30 15.02
CA VAL A 474 -13.39 -18.77 13.81
C VAL A 474 -11.91 -18.57 14.08
N HIS A 475 -11.08 -18.95 13.11
CA HIS A 475 -9.65 -18.68 13.10
C HIS A 475 -9.38 -17.51 12.16
N TYR A 476 -8.49 -16.60 12.53
CA TYR A 476 -8.06 -15.46 11.73
C TYR A 476 -6.54 -15.45 11.52
N ARG A 477 -6.11 -14.97 10.36
CA ARG A 477 -4.69 -14.72 10.04
C ARG A 477 -4.55 -13.60 9.01
N ASN A 478 -3.30 -13.23 8.72
CA ASN A 478 -2.93 -12.29 7.66
C ASN A 478 -3.83 -11.06 7.66
N ILE A 479 -3.76 -10.26 8.72
CA ILE A 479 -4.62 -9.09 8.89
C ILE A 479 -3.75 -7.85 8.74
N TRP A 480 -4.08 -7.02 7.76
CA TRP A 480 -3.37 -5.78 7.51
C TRP A 480 -4.29 -4.76 6.87
N TYR A 481 -3.99 -3.47 7.05
CA TYR A 481 -4.69 -2.41 6.34
C TYR A 481 -3.71 -1.39 5.77
N ARG A 482 -4.19 -0.63 4.80
CA ARG A 482 -3.52 0.54 4.26
C ARG A 482 -4.46 1.72 4.35
N ASP A 483 -3.94 2.86 4.76
CA ASP A 483 -4.67 4.12 4.67
C ASP A 483 -4.93 4.47 3.21
N LEU A 484 -6.17 4.85 2.91
CA LEU A 484 -6.50 5.40 1.60
C LEU A 484 -6.36 6.92 1.65
N PRO A 485 -5.81 7.56 0.61
CA PRO A 485 -5.68 9.01 0.59
C PRO A 485 -7.06 9.65 0.73
N GLU A 486 -7.14 10.74 1.50
CA GLU A 486 -8.38 11.51 1.63
C GLU A 486 -8.90 11.90 0.24
N SER A 487 -10.13 11.49 -0.07
CA SER A 487 -10.79 11.98 -1.28
C SER A 487 -11.26 13.42 -1.01
N PRO A 488 -10.97 14.40 -1.88
CA PRO A 488 -11.52 15.74 -1.75
C PRO A 488 -13.06 15.64 -1.76
N VAL A 489 -13.70 16.12 -0.69
CA VAL A 489 -15.15 16.20 -0.57
C VAL A 489 -15.64 17.41 -1.36
N GLU A 490 -15.54 17.38 -2.70
CA GLU A 490 -16.17 18.39 -3.56
C GLU A 490 -17.58 17.91 -3.91
N ILE A 491 -18.51 18.03 -2.96
CA ILE A 491 -19.93 17.87 -3.25
C ILE A 491 -20.67 19.08 -2.67
N ASP A 492 -21.26 19.89 -3.55
CA ASP A 492 -22.11 21.03 -3.15
C ASP A 492 -23.40 20.56 -2.41
N ASP A 493 -23.75 19.27 -2.51
CA ASP A 493 -24.91 18.64 -1.87
C ASP A 493 -24.67 17.11 -1.67
N PRO A 494 -24.51 16.60 -0.43
CA PRO A 494 -24.37 15.17 -0.13
C PRO A 494 -25.53 14.30 -0.66
N SER A 495 -26.70 14.90 -0.91
CA SER A 495 -27.86 14.23 -1.53
C SER A 495 -27.83 14.20 -3.06
N ALA A 496 -26.81 14.81 -3.68
CA ALA A 496 -26.54 14.77 -5.11
C ALA A 496 -25.47 13.72 -5.49
N LEU A 497 -25.08 12.85 -4.54
CA LEU A 497 -24.50 11.56 -4.90
C LEU A 497 -25.54 10.86 -5.80
N PRO A 498 -25.21 10.45 -7.04
CA PRO A 498 -26.13 9.64 -7.83
C PRO A 498 -26.47 8.43 -6.98
N ASP A 499 -27.76 8.18 -6.82
CA ASP A 499 -28.26 6.92 -6.30
C ASP A 499 -27.49 5.82 -7.05
N TYR A 500 -26.68 5.06 -6.32
CA TYR A 500 -26.41 3.70 -6.75
C TYR A 500 -27.78 3.04 -6.91
N ASP A 501 -27.94 2.22 -7.95
CA ASP A 501 -29.10 1.34 -8.06
C ASP A 501 -29.12 0.36 -6.89
N SER A 502 -29.59 0.84 -5.76
CA SER A 502 -29.89 0.06 -4.58
C SER A 502 -31.01 -0.93 -4.87
N GLU A 503 -31.74 -0.84 -6.00
CA GLU A 503 -32.79 -1.82 -6.36
C GLU A 503 -32.23 -3.24 -6.55
N ARG A 504 -30.93 -3.43 -6.82
CA ARG A 504 -30.29 -4.77 -6.82
C ARG A 504 -30.03 -5.37 -5.43
N GLY A 505 -30.20 -4.60 -4.36
CA GLY A 505 -30.09 -5.04 -2.96
C GLY A 505 -31.28 -4.66 -2.08
N VAL A 506 -32.28 -3.97 -2.63
CA VAL A 506 -33.46 -3.47 -1.92
C VAL A 506 -34.59 -4.49 -2.04
N TRP A 507 -34.79 -5.22 -0.96
CA TRP A 507 -35.93 -6.08 -0.76
C TRP A 507 -37.20 -5.28 -0.46
N GLU A 508 -38.13 -5.16 -1.42
CA GLU A 508 -39.40 -4.44 -1.27
C GLU A 508 -40.13 -4.73 0.08
N GLU A 509 -40.25 -3.71 0.94
CA GLU A 509 -41.19 -3.52 2.06
C GLU A 509 -41.91 -4.78 2.59
N ARG A 510 -41.51 -5.32 3.75
CA ARG A 510 -42.38 -6.22 4.55
C ARG A 510 -42.37 -5.91 6.05
N GLU A 511 -43.58 -5.72 6.60
CA GLU A 511 -43.89 -5.28 7.97
C GLU A 511 -43.55 -6.27 9.12
N GLU A 512 -42.97 -7.45 8.85
CA GLU A 512 -42.64 -8.47 9.88
C GLU A 512 -41.28 -9.13 9.59
N TRP A 513 -40.63 -9.70 10.63
CA TRP A 513 -39.35 -10.46 10.62
C TRP A 513 -39.05 -11.17 9.29
N PRO A 514 -37.76 -11.30 8.89
CA PRO A 514 -37.40 -12.12 7.74
C PRO A 514 -38.08 -13.47 7.90
N ASP A 515 -38.90 -13.83 6.89
CA ASP A 515 -39.70 -15.04 6.95
C ASP A 515 -38.74 -16.19 7.25
N ARG A 516 -39.01 -16.98 8.28
CA ARG A 516 -38.21 -18.20 8.53
C ARG A 516 -38.21 -19.08 7.28
N ASP A 517 -39.25 -18.98 6.45
CA ASP A 517 -39.31 -19.64 5.16
C ASP A 517 -38.23 -19.10 4.18
N ALA A 518 -37.76 -17.85 4.27
CA ALA A 518 -36.65 -17.32 3.47
C ALA A 518 -35.26 -17.81 3.96
N ALA A 519 -35.06 -18.02 5.26
CA ALA A 519 -33.82 -18.63 5.77
C ALA A 519 -33.78 -20.16 5.54
N THR A 520 -34.93 -20.80 5.37
CA THR A 520 -35.05 -22.27 5.26
C THR A 520 -35.39 -22.79 3.87
N ASP A 521 -35.60 -21.91 2.88
CA ASP A 521 -35.78 -22.26 1.48
C ASP A 521 -34.48 -22.00 0.71
N PRO A 522 -33.70 -23.04 0.37
CA PRO A 522 -32.46 -22.87 -0.40
C PRO A 522 -32.71 -22.45 -1.85
N ASP A 523 -33.97 -22.49 -2.33
CA ASP A 523 -34.36 -22.02 -3.66
C ASP A 523 -34.89 -20.56 -3.63
N HIS A 524 -34.68 -19.81 -2.54
CA HIS A 524 -35.14 -18.44 -2.43
C HIS A 524 -34.41 -17.55 -3.45
N PRO A 525 -35.12 -16.72 -4.26
CA PRO A 525 -34.51 -15.96 -5.36
C PRO A 525 -33.45 -14.94 -4.94
N ASP A 526 -33.42 -14.56 -3.68
CA ASP A 526 -32.51 -13.54 -3.14
C ASP A 526 -31.37 -14.17 -2.32
N HIS A 527 -31.23 -15.51 -2.35
CA HIS A 527 -30.00 -16.14 -1.87
C HIS A 527 -28.92 -15.94 -2.93
N PRO A 528 -27.71 -15.52 -2.54
CA PRO A 528 -26.59 -15.44 -3.48
C PRO A 528 -26.29 -16.84 -4.05
N GLU A 529 -26.00 -16.90 -5.34
CA GLU A 529 -25.54 -18.15 -5.96
C GLU A 529 -24.15 -18.50 -5.42
N GLN A 530 -23.98 -19.71 -4.87
CA GLN A 530 -22.67 -20.20 -4.47
C GLN A 530 -21.86 -20.59 -5.71
N ILE A 531 -20.66 -20.04 -5.83
CA ILE A 531 -19.72 -20.28 -6.93
C ILE A 531 -18.36 -20.73 -6.40
N GLU A 532 -17.56 -21.37 -7.25
CA GLU A 532 -16.15 -21.62 -6.96
C GLU A 532 -15.35 -20.31 -7.11
N SER A 533 -14.50 -19.95 -6.15
CA SER A 533 -13.75 -18.68 -6.15
C SER A 533 -12.56 -18.64 -7.10
N GLY A 534 -11.98 -19.80 -7.45
CA GLY A 534 -10.65 -19.92 -8.06
C GLY A 534 -9.69 -20.70 -7.13
N GLU A 535 -8.66 -21.36 -7.67
CA GLU A 535 -7.72 -22.15 -6.85
C GLU A 535 -6.70 -21.27 -6.11
N ALA A 536 -6.36 -20.10 -6.67
CA ALA A 536 -5.46 -19.11 -6.12
C ALA A 536 -5.93 -17.67 -6.46
N PRO A 537 -5.42 -16.64 -5.75
CA PRO A 537 -5.55 -15.24 -6.15
C PRO A 537 -5.35 -15.00 -7.65
N GLY A 538 -6.32 -14.33 -8.28
CA GLY A 538 -6.31 -14.02 -9.72
C GLY A 538 -6.82 -15.14 -10.64
N ASP A 539 -7.02 -16.36 -10.15
CA ASP A 539 -7.65 -17.41 -10.96
C ASP A 539 -9.12 -17.05 -11.27
N PRO A 540 -9.63 -17.45 -12.45
CA PRO A 540 -11.01 -17.16 -12.82
C PRO A 540 -12.00 -17.88 -11.90
N PRO A 541 -12.99 -17.17 -11.33
CA PRO A 541 -14.08 -17.80 -10.60
C PRO A 541 -14.98 -18.60 -11.54
N GLY A 542 -15.81 -19.48 -10.95
CA GLY A 542 -16.62 -20.44 -11.70
C GLY A 542 -17.67 -19.84 -12.66
N ASP A 543 -17.97 -18.54 -12.52
CA ASP A 543 -18.91 -17.80 -13.36
C ASP A 543 -18.24 -16.79 -14.32
N ALA A 544 -16.90 -16.74 -14.35
CA ALA A 544 -16.16 -15.86 -15.26
C ALA A 544 -16.00 -16.46 -16.66
N ASP A 545 -16.04 -15.58 -17.66
CA ASP A 545 -15.63 -15.86 -19.02
C ASP A 545 -14.11 -15.69 -19.14
N VAL A 546 -13.40 -16.79 -19.40
CA VAL A 546 -11.95 -16.75 -19.65
C VAL A 546 -11.68 -16.25 -21.07
N LEU A 547 -11.09 -15.06 -21.16
CA LEU A 547 -10.79 -14.37 -22.43
C LEU A 547 -9.42 -14.76 -22.99
N ILE A 548 -8.41 -14.87 -22.12
CA ILE A 548 -7.04 -15.29 -22.46
C ILE A 548 -6.56 -16.26 -21.39
N ASP A 549 -6.40 -17.53 -21.76
CA ASP A 549 -5.89 -18.58 -20.86
C ASP A 549 -4.36 -18.67 -20.92
N ASP A 550 -3.83 -18.99 -22.11
CA ASP A 550 -2.39 -19.07 -22.39
C ASP A 550 -1.75 -17.68 -22.63
N GLU A 551 -0.43 -17.57 -22.44
CA GLU A 551 0.35 -16.35 -22.77
C GLU A 551 0.23 -15.96 -24.25
N LEU A 552 -0.22 -14.74 -24.51
CA LEU A 552 -0.28 -14.08 -25.81
C LEU A 552 0.53 -12.78 -25.78
N THR A 553 1.08 -12.39 -26.94
CA THR A 553 1.77 -11.11 -27.12
C THR A 553 0.96 -10.25 -28.07
N LEU A 554 0.61 -9.03 -27.65
CA LEU A 554 0.10 -7.97 -28.50
C LEU A 554 1.30 -7.25 -29.12
N GLU A 555 1.47 -7.38 -30.44
CA GLU A 555 2.62 -6.83 -31.15
C GLU A 555 2.28 -5.47 -31.77
N PRO A 556 3.27 -4.57 -31.91
CA PRO A 556 3.07 -3.31 -32.60
C PRO A 556 2.48 -3.48 -34.02
N GLY A 557 1.32 -2.88 -34.26
CA GLY A 557 0.56 -2.95 -35.51
C GLY A 557 -0.40 -4.12 -35.66
N ASP A 558 -0.64 -4.91 -34.62
CA ASP A 558 -1.74 -5.90 -34.58
C ASP A 558 -3.12 -5.22 -34.56
N GLY A 559 -3.19 -3.99 -34.04
CA GLY A 559 -4.43 -3.30 -33.69
C GLY A 559 -5.09 -3.89 -32.45
N ASP A 560 -6.09 -3.17 -31.93
CA ASP A 560 -6.77 -3.55 -30.69
C ASP A 560 -7.38 -4.95 -30.72
N TRP A 561 -7.35 -5.62 -29.57
CA TRP A 561 -8.09 -6.85 -29.34
C TRP A 561 -9.42 -6.55 -28.66
N THR A 562 -10.49 -7.21 -29.10
CA THR A 562 -11.84 -7.03 -28.55
C THR A 562 -12.42 -8.37 -28.14
N SER A 563 -13.12 -8.44 -27.00
CA SER A 563 -13.83 -9.65 -26.58
C SER A 563 -14.97 -10.02 -27.55
N ASP A 564 -15.27 -11.32 -27.63
CA ASP A 564 -16.46 -11.80 -28.37
C ASP A 564 -17.75 -11.56 -27.58
N GLU A 565 -17.68 -11.62 -26.25
CA GLU A 565 -18.78 -11.32 -25.33
C GLU A 565 -18.82 -9.82 -24.97
N GLU A 566 -19.99 -9.34 -24.55
CA GLU A 566 -20.27 -7.94 -24.19
C GLU A 566 -20.53 -7.85 -22.69
N TYR A 567 -20.04 -6.79 -22.04
CA TYR A 567 -20.17 -6.59 -20.59
C TYR A 567 -20.71 -5.19 -20.30
N GLY A 568 -21.58 -5.08 -19.30
CA GLY A 568 -22.07 -3.83 -18.71
C GLY A 568 -21.29 -3.53 -17.44
N ASP A 569 -21.90 -3.81 -16.29
CA ASP A 569 -21.19 -3.83 -15.01
C ASP A 569 -20.37 -5.12 -14.93
N ALA A 570 -19.10 -5.02 -14.54
CA ALA A 570 -18.17 -6.15 -14.64
C ALA A 570 -17.05 -6.11 -13.60
N GLN A 571 -16.62 -7.30 -13.19
CA GLN A 571 -15.28 -7.51 -12.64
C GLN A 571 -14.39 -8.09 -13.74
N ILE A 572 -13.20 -7.52 -13.92
CA ILE A 572 -12.24 -7.87 -14.95
C ILE A 572 -10.89 -8.09 -14.28
N HIS A 573 -10.22 -9.18 -14.63
CA HIS A 573 -8.86 -9.47 -14.22
C HIS A 573 -7.97 -9.59 -15.45
N VAL A 574 -6.81 -8.96 -15.41
CA VAL A 574 -5.82 -9.00 -16.49
C VAL A 574 -4.43 -9.24 -15.90
N GLU A 575 -3.81 -10.37 -16.24
CA GLU A 575 -2.37 -10.51 -16.07
C GLU A 575 -1.64 -9.99 -17.30
N PHE A 576 -0.76 -9.01 -17.10
CA PHE A 576 0.05 -8.44 -18.17
C PHE A 576 1.53 -8.37 -17.82
N ARG A 577 2.38 -8.31 -18.84
CA ARG A 577 3.82 -8.10 -18.70
C ARG A 577 4.31 -7.21 -19.82
N ILE A 578 5.00 -6.14 -19.45
CA ILE A 578 5.81 -5.36 -20.39
C ILE A 578 7.18 -6.02 -20.46
N PRO A 579 7.64 -6.52 -21.62
CA PRO A 579 8.94 -7.20 -21.74
C PRO A 579 10.13 -6.30 -21.38
N GLU A 580 11.23 -6.91 -20.97
CA GLU A 580 12.50 -6.19 -20.82
C GLU A 580 12.97 -5.64 -22.18
N GLY A 581 13.42 -4.38 -22.20
CA GLY A 581 14.04 -3.78 -23.38
C GLY A 581 13.08 -3.28 -24.45
N VAL A 582 11.79 -3.08 -24.12
CA VAL A 582 10.87 -2.30 -24.95
C VAL A 582 11.45 -0.90 -25.18
N GLU A 583 11.58 -0.50 -26.44
CA GLU A 583 12.11 0.81 -26.83
C GLU A 583 11.02 1.89 -26.71
N GLY A 584 11.39 3.12 -26.33
CA GLY A 584 10.45 4.24 -26.17
C GLY A 584 10.87 5.15 -25.02
N GLU A 585 10.19 6.28 -24.88
CA GLU A 585 10.29 7.19 -23.73
C GLU A 585 8.89 7.72 -23.40
N GLY A 586 8.60 7.95 -22.13
CA GLY A 586 7.27 8.37 -21.67
C GLY A 586 6.17 7.41 -22.10
N ALA A 587 5.01 7.95 -22.44
CA ALA A 587 3.85 7.16 -22.86
C ALA A 587 4.09 6.33 -24.15
N ASP A 588 5.19 6.53 -24.88
CA ASP A 588 5.52 5.68 -26.04
C ASP A 588 6.23 4.36 -25.63
N ARG A 589 6.51 4.13 -24.34
CA ARG A 589 7.23 2.94 -23.85
C ARG A 589 6.32 2.00 -23.06
N GLY A 590 6.10 0.79 -23.60
CA GLY A 590 5.36 -0.26 -22.91
C GLY A 590 3.87 0.04 -22.74
N ASN A 591 3.28 0.85 -23.63
CA ASN A 591 1.92 1.35 -23.53
C ASN A 591 0.87 0.38 -24.11
N SER A 592 -0.24 0.23 -23.39
CA SER A 592 -1.48 -0.47 -23.74
C SER A 592 -2.58 0.01 -22.78
N GLY A 593 -3.76 -0.60 -22.81
CA GLY A 593 -4.83 -0.22 -21.90
C GLY A 593 -5.98 -1.22 -21.92
N VAL A 594 -6.74 -1.26 -20.83
CA VAL A 594 -7.96 -2.06 -20.67
C VAL A 594 -9.15 -1.13 -20.76
N LEU A 595 -9.93 -1.25 -21.84
CA LEU A 595 -11.10 -0.42 -22.09
C LEU A 595 -12.40 -1.15 -21.83
N THR A 596 -13.08 -0.76 -20.77
CA THR A 596 -14.45 -1.21 -20.47
C THR A 596 -15.42 -0.53 -21.42
N LEU A 597 -16.45 -1.28 -21.85
CA LEU A 597 -17.38 -0.86 -22.90
C LEU A 597 -16.69 -0.35 -24.20
N GLY A 598 -15.44 -0.76 -24.41
CA GLY A 598 -14.55 -0.33 -25.49
C GLY A 598 -14.21 1.17 -25.51
N GLN A 599 -14.49 1.91 -24.43
CA GLN A 599 -14.50 3.39 -24.43
C GLN A 599 -13.87 4.04 -23.19
N TYR A 600 -13.75 3.30 -22.07
CA TYR A 600 -13.32 3.84 -20.79
C TYR A 600 -12.07 3.09 -20.32
N GLU A 601 -10.94 3.78 -20.28
CA GLU A 601 -9.60 3.21 -20.26
C GLU A 601 -8.95 3.24 -18.88
N ILE A 602 -8.61 2.05 -18.40
CA ILE A 602 -7.63 1.86 -17.34
C ILE A 602 -6.28 1.57 -17.99
N GLN A 603 -5.30 2.40 -17.66
CA GLN A 603 -4.04 2.48 -18.36
C GLN A 603 -3.08 1.33 -18.04
N ILE A 604 -2.26 0.94 -19.03
CA ILE A 604 -1.08 0.08 -18.87
C ILE A 604 0.12 0.78 -19.51
N VAL A 605 1.13 1.12 -18.72
CA VAL A 605 2.36 1.71 -19.25
C VAL A 605 3.57 1.34 -18.40
N ASP A 606 4.76 1.37 -18.99
CA ASP A 606 6.01 1.21 -18.24
C ASP A 606 6.34 2.49 -17.47
N THR A 607 6.04 2.51 -16.17
CA THR A 607 6.40 3.62 -15.27
C THR A 607 7.78 3.46 -14.63
N TYR A 608 8.45 2.30 -14.81
CA TYR A 608 9.69 2.03 -14.11
C TYR A 608 10.85 2.81 -14.72
N MET A 609 11.37 3.83 -14.02
CA MET A 609 12.44 4.68 -14.57
C MET A 609 12.06 5.33 -15.92
N ASN A 610 10.78 5.70 -16.07
CA ASN A 610 10.21 6.37 -17.23
C ASN A 610 9.50 7.67 -16.81
N ASP A 611 9.72 8.74 -17.55
CA ASP A 611 9.06 10.04 -17.35
C ASP A 611 7.71 10.00 -18.07
N VAL A 612 6.65 9.68 -17.33
CA VAL A 612 5.25 9.60 -17.81
C VAL A 612 4.41 10.50 -16.91
N ASP A 613 3.43 11.22 -17.47
CA ASP A 613 2.48 12.01 -16.69
C ASP A 613 1.65 11.10 -15.77
N ALA A 614 1.37 11.53 -14.55
CA ALA A 614 0.82 10.66 -13.51
C ALA A 614 -0.59 10.11 -13.83
N ASP A 615 -1.40 10.88 -14.56
CA ASP A 615 -2.70 10.47 -15.09
C ASP A 615 -2.61 9.53 -16.31
N GLU A 616 -1.40 9.20 -16.75
CA GLU A 616 -1.10 8.17 -17.74
C GLU A 616 -0.34 6.98 -17.11
N TRP A 617 -0.22 6.88 -15.78
CA TRP A 617 0.42 5.74 -15.12
C TRP A 617 -0.45 4.48 -15.15
N THR A 618 0.16 3.30 -15.02
CA THR A 618 -0.59 2.04 -14.92
C THR A 618 -1.62 2.11 -13.79
N GLY A 619 -2.89 1.79 -14.09
CA GLY A 619 -4.00 1.89 -13.14
C GLY A 619 -4.62 3.29 -13.01
N ALA A 620 -4.10 4.29 -13.73
CA ALA A 620 -4.79 5.56 -13.94
C ALA A 620 -6.07 5.35 -14.76
N TYR A 621 -7.05 6.23 -14.53
CA TYR A 621 -8.03 6.51 -15.56
C TYR A 621 -7.49 7.67 -16.42
N VAL A 622 -7.16 7.36 -17.67
CA VAL A 622 -6.36 8.24 -18.55
C VAL A 622 -7.02 9.63 -18.67
N ASP A 623 -6.20 10.69 -18.64
CA ASP A 623 -6.61 12.11 -18.74
C ASP A 623 -7.54 12.63 -17.62
N GLN A 624 -7.75 11.87 -16.54
CA GLN A 624 -8.61 12.28 -15.42
C GLN A 624 -7.94 12.16 -14.06
N ALA A 625 -7.42 10.97 -13.74
CA ALA A 625 -7.04 10.63 -12.39
C ALA A 625 -5.86 9.65 -12.38
N ALA A 626 -4.74 10.14 -11.85
CA ALA A 626 -3.58 9.33 -11.51
C ALA A 626 -3.97 8.22 -10.51
N PRO A 627 -3.25 7.08 -10.48
CA PRO A 627 -3.44 6.09 -9.45
C PRO A 627 -3.08 6.69 -8.09
N HIS A 628 -3.73 6.27 -7.02
CA HIS A 628 -3.40 6.69 -5.65
C HIS A 628 -1.99 6.29 -5.23
N HIS A 629 -1.45 5.20 -5.81
CA HIS A 629 -0.14 4.65 -5.50
C HIS A 629 0.49 4.04 -6.76
N ASP A 630 1.82 4.05 -6.86
CA ASP A 630 2.55 3.26 -7.86
C ASP A 630 2.91 1.89 -7.29
N ALA A 631 2.17 0.87 -7.71
CA ALA A 631 2.41 -0.53 -7.36
C ALA A 631 2.99 -1.34 -8.53
N ALA A 632 3.49 -0.69 -9.58
CA ALA A 632 4.00 -1.37 -10.75
C ALA A 632 5.34 -2.09 -10.44
N ARG A 633 5.37 -3.38 -10.78
CA ARG A 633 6.60 -4.18 -10.85
C ARG A 633 7.45 -3.78 -12.06
N ARG A 634 8.68 -4.27 -12.13
CA ARG A 634 9.64 -3.89 -13.19
C ARG A 634 9.25 -4.53 -14.53
N PRO A 635 9.70 -3.98 -15.66
CA PRO A 635 9.64 -4.67 -16.95
C PRO A 635 10.26 -6.07 -16.85
N GLY A 636 9.63 -7.05 -17.50
CA GLY A 636 9.97 -8.47 -17.40
C GLY A 636 9.16 -9.23 -16.35
N GLU A 637 8.53 -8.55 -15.40
CA GLU A 637 7.70 -9.16 -14.36
C GLU A 637 6.22 -9.18 -14.75
N TRP A 638 5.50 -10.22 -14.34
CA TRP A 638 4.05 -10.29 -14.49
C TRP A 638 3.37 -9.42 -13.44
N GLN A 639 2.37 -8.67 -13.91
CA GLN A 639 1.54 -7.74 -13.17
C GLN A 639 0.10 -8.27 -13.17
N GLN A 640 -0.65 -8.01 -12.12
CA GLN A 640 -2.10 -8.24 -12.07
C GLN A 640 -2.83 -6.89 -12.04
N LEU A 641 -3.86 -6.75 -12.85
CA LEU A 641 -4.75 -5.60 -12.85
C LEU A 641 -6.19 -6.09 -12.66
N ASP A 642 -6.77 -5.79 -11.50
CA ASP A 642 -8.14 -6.12 -11.14
C ASP A 642 -9.00 -4.86 -11.21
N ILE A 643 -10.07 -4.90 -11.99
CA ILE A 643 -10.96 -3.77 -12.25
C ILE A 643 -12.37 -4.18 -11.89
N VAL A 644 -13.02 -3.40 -11.03
CA VAL A 644 -14.46 -3.47 -10.79
C VAL A 644 -15.09 -2.23 -11.38
N TRP A 645 -15.88 -2.43 -12.43
CA TRP A 645 -16.46 -1.40 -13.26
C TRP A 645 -17.99 -1.38 -13.09
N GLN A 646 -18.52 -0.18 -12.85
CA GLN A 646 -19.94 0.13 -12.98
C GLN A 646 -20.10 1.10 -14.16
N GLY A 647 -20.86 0.69 -15.17
CA GLY A 647 -21.09 1.47 -16.38
C GLY A 647 -22.03 2.67 -16.18
N PRO A 648 -22.00 3.65 -17.10
CA PRO A 648 -22.91 4.79 -17.04
C PRO A 648 -24.34 4.38 -17.42
N GLN A 649 -25.32 4.91 -16.70
CA GLN A 649 -26.75 4.66 -16.98
C GLN A 649 -27.36 5.84 -17.72
N PHE A 650 -28.24 5.54 -18.69
CA PHE A 650 -28.92 6.55 -19.49
C PHE A 650 -30.44 6.39 -19.44
N GLU A 651 -31.14 7.47 -19.09
CA GLU A 651 -32.60 7.54 -19.09
C GLU A 651 -33.10 8.55 -20.13
N GLU A 652 -34.04 8.12 -20.97
CA GLU A 652 -34.59 8.95 -22.07
C GLU A 652 -33.52 9.57 -23.00
N GLY A 653 -32.30 9.02 -23.02
CA GLY A 653 -31.16 9.50 -23.80
C GLY A 653 -30.33 10.59 -23.12
N GLU A 654 -30.56 10.85 -21.83
CA GLU A 654 -29.74 11.72 -20.97
C GLU A 654 -28.99 10.85 -19.95
N LEU A 655 -27.80 11.30 -19.52
CA LEU A 655 -27.03 10.62 -18.47
C LEU A 655 -27.83 10.66 -17.16
N ALA A 656 -28.11 9.48 -16.61
CA ALA A 656 -28.78 9.32 -15.32
C ALA A 656 -27.78 9.04 -14.19
N GLN A 657 -26.73 8.25 -14.48
CA GLN A 657 -25.67 7.91 -13.54
C GLN A 657 -24.32 7.86 -14.26
N GLU A 658 -23.31 8.48 -13.67
CA GLU A 658 -21.91 8.42 -14.12
C GLU A 658 -21.31 7.03 -13.85
N ALA A 659 -20.37 6.61 -14.68
CA ALA A 659 -19.62 5.38 -14.45
C ALA A 659 -18.71 5.50 -13.22
N GLN A 660 -18.46 4.38 -12.55
CA GLN A 660 -17.60 4.29 -11.37
C GLN A 660 -16.63 3.12 -11.48
N THR A 661 -15.42 3.27 -10.94
CA THR A 661 -14.42 2.19 -10.98
C THR A 661 -13.61 2.06 -9.69
N THR A 662 -13.33 0.83 -9.29
CA THR A 662 -12.29 0.49 -8.30
C THR A 662 -11.25 -0.37 -9.02
N VAL A 663 -9.97 -0.04 -8.84
CA VAL A 663 -8.85 -0.70 -9.53
C VAL A 663 -7.79 -1.11 -8.54
N PHE A 664 -7.28 -2.33 -8.67
CA PHE A 664 -6.11 -2.83 -7.96
C PHE A 664 -4.99 -3.14 -8.95
N LEU A 665 -3.78 -2.73 -8.59
CA LEU A 665 -2.56 -3.10 -9.29
C LEU A 665 -1.72 -3.96 -8.34
N ASN A 666 -1.53 -5.24 -8.69
CA ASN A 666 -0.83 -6.22 -7.85
C ASN A 666 -1.35 -6.27 -6.41
N GLY A 667 -2.68 -6.28 -6.24
CA GLY A 667 -3.33 -6.28 -4.92
C GLY A 667 -3.33 -4.93 -4.19
N VAL A 668 -2.73 -3.88 -4.75
CA VAL A 668 -2.76 -2.53 -4.17
C VAL A 668 -3.93 -1.75 -4.77
N ALA A 669 -4.88 -1.30 -3.93
CA ALA A 669 -5.93 -0.40 -4.37
C ALA A 669 -5.34 0.93 -4.89
N VAL A 670 -5.51 1.19 -6.18
CA VAL A 670 -4.98 2.38 -6.88
C VAL A 670 -6.07 3.31 -7.39
N GLN A 671 -7.31 2.84 -7.52
CA GLN A 671 -8.51 3.68 -7.66
C GLN A 671 -9.56 3.15 -6.72
N THR A 672 -10.23 4.02 -5.96
CA THR A 672 -11.29 3.60 -5.05
C THR A 672 -12.57 4.36 -5.36
N ARG A 673 -13.49 3.73 -6.09
CA ARG A 673 -14.76 4.32 -6.53
C ARG A 673 -14.57 5.68 -7.23
N LEU A 674 -13.62 5.74 -8.16
CA LEU A 674 -13.43 6.90 -9.00
C LEU A 674 -14.69 7.10 -9.85
N ARG A 675 -15.30 8.28 -9.78
CA ARG A 675 -16.35 8.70 -10.72
C ARG A 675 -15.70 9.13 -12.01
N VAL A 676 -16.12 8.52 -13.11
CA VAL A 676 -15.57 8.84 -14.43
C VAL A 676 -16.34 10.02 -15.01
N GLU A 677 -15.63 11.06 -15.46
CA GLU A 677 -16.25 12.30 -15.96
C GLU A 677 -16.72 12.18 -17.41
N GLY A 678 -16.19 11.21 -18.16
CA GLY A 678 -16.47 11.05 -19.58
C GLY A 678 -15.62 9.94 -20.20
N ARG A 679 -15.88 9.62 -21.47
CA ARG A 679 -15.12 8.59 -22.19
C ARG A 679 -13.74 9.13 -22.60
N ASN A 680 -12.75 8.26 -22.74
CA ASN A 680 -11.43 8.66 -23.22
C ASN A 680 -11.46 9.08 -24.70
N ALA A 681 -10.69 10.11 -25.02
CA ALA A 681 -10.45 10.61 -26.37
C ALA A 681 -8.95 10.92 -26.55
N ASP A 682 -8.55 11.48 -27.69
CA ASP A 682 -7.15 11.80 -28.02
C ASP A 682 -6.60 12.93 -27.11
N GLY A 683 -6.08 12.54 -25.93
CA GLY A 683 -5.49 13.40 -24.90
C GLY A 683 -6.51 14.29 -24.16
N SER A 684 -7.71 13.77 -23.92
CA SER A 684 -8.79 14.43 -23.15
C SER A 684 -9.98 13.49 -22.91
N LEU A 685 -10.94 13.94 -22.10
CA LEU A 685 -12.24 13.30 -21.95
C LEU A 685 -13.31 13.94 -22.83
N ASP A 686 -14.12 13.11 -23.48
CA ASP A 686 -15.35 13.48 -24.19
C ASP A 686 -16.58 13.35 -23.27
N GLU A 687 -17.59 14.20 -23.48
CA GLU A 687 -18.89 14.07 -22.80
C GLU A 687 -19.53 12.69 -23.04
N TYR A 688 -20.27 12.18 -22.06
CA TYR A 688 -21.06 10.95 -22.20
C TYR A 688 -22.02 10.99 -23.40
N GLU A 689 -21.96 9.97 -24.25
CA GLU A 689 -22.92 9.74 -25.33
C GLU A 689 -23.68 8.44 -25.07
N PRO A 690 -25.03 8.41 -25.19
CA PRO A 690 -25.80 7.18 -25.00
C PRO A 690 -25.32 6.05 -25.91
N HIS A 691 -24.98 4.91 -25.31
CA HIS A 691 -24.57 3.69 -25.98
C HIS A 691 -25.39 2.48 -25.47
N ALA A 692 -25.09 1.28 -25.95
CA ALA A 692 -25.70 0.06 -25.42
C ALA A 692 -25.20 -0.19 -23.98
N SER A 693 -26.04 -0.76 -23.11
CA SER A 693 -25.68 -1.04 -21.71
C SER A 693 -24.55 -2.04 -21.57
N GLU A 694 -24.37 -2.92 -22.56
CA GLU A 694 -23.29 -3.88 -22.66
C GLU A 694 -22.55 -3.67 -23.98
N LEU A 695 -21.21 -3.70 -23.95
CA LEU A 695 -20.33 -3.60 -25.11
C LEU A 695 -19.06 -4.46 -24.89
N PRO A 696 -18.32 -4.83 -25.95
CA PRO A 696 -17.10 -5.60 -25.80
C PRO A 696 -16.02 -4.89 -24.97
N LEU A 697 -15.27 -5.66 -24.18
CA LEU A 697 -13.99 -5.24 -23.59
C LEU A 697 -12.96 -5.09 -24.71
N ARG A 698 -12.05 -4.11 -24.59
CA ARG A 698 -10.96 -3.91 -25.54
C ARG A 698 -9.60 -3.81 -24.85
N LEU A 699 -8.58 -4.47 -25.39
CA LEU A 699 -7.17 -4.24 -25.06
C LEU A 699 -6.54 -3.38 -26.17
N ALA A 700 -6.01 -2.21 -25.80
CA ALA A 700 -5.49 -1.24 -26.76
C ALA A 700 -4.09 -1.60 -27.27
N GLU A 701 -3.85 -1.45 -28.57
CA GLU A 701 -2.52 -1.57 -29.17
C GLU A 701 -1.91 -0.19 -29.42
N GLU A 702 -1.02 0.24 -28.53
CA GLU A 702 -0.42 1.59 -28.54
C GLU A 702 1.05 1.58 -29.00
N GLY A 703 1.38 0.74 -29.98
CA GLY A 703 2.70 0.73 -30.62
C GLY A 703 3.83 0.09 -29.80
N SER A 704 3.52 -0.50 -28.65
CA SER A 704 4.45 -1.23 -27.79
C SER A 704 4.13 -2.73 -27.74
N GLU A 705 5.14 -3.55 -27.49
CA GLU A 705 4.96 -4.98 -27.21
C GLU A 705 4.48 -5.14 -25.76
N VAL A 706 3.31 -5.76 -25.57
CA VAL A 706 2.76 -6.10 -24.25
C VAL A 706 2.25 -7.53 -24.28
N GLN A 707 2.51 -8.29 -23.22
CA GLN A 707 2.09 -9.68 -23.11
C GLN A 707 0.94 -9.80 -22.12
N PHE A 708 -0.01 -10.68 -22.42
CA PHE A 708 -1.21 -10.93 -21.63
C PHE A 708 -1.37 -12.44 -21.38
N ARG A 709 -1.89 -12.80 -20.22
CA ARG A 709 -2.35 -14.15 -19.89
C ARG A 709 -3.45 -14.04 -18.85
N ASN A 710 -4.01 -15.18 -18.43
CA ASN A 710 -4.99 -15.27 -17.33
C ASN A 710 -5.92 -14.04 -17.28
N THR A 711 -6.60 -13.78 -18.39
CA THR A 711 -7.47 -12.62 -18.54
C THR A 711 -8.90 -13.12 -18.57
N TRP A 712 -9.73 -12.61 -17.68
CA TRP A 712 -11.12 -13.04 -17.55
C TRP A 712 -12.01 -11.87 -17.14
N ALA A 713 -13.30 -12.00 -17.41
CA ALA A 713 -14.30 -11.04 -16.99
C ALA A 713 -15.57 -11.77 -16.53
N ARG A 714 -16.26 -11.21 -15.54
CA ARG A 714 -17.58 -11.66 -15.08
C ARG A 714 -18.52 -10.46 -15.04
N SER A 715 -19.78 -10.69 -15.41
CA SER A 715 -20.83 -9.68 -15.27
C SER A 715 -21.20 -9.53 -13.79
N LEU A 716 -21.53 -8.31 -13.38
CA LEU A 716 -22.06 -7.97 -12.05
C LEU A 716 -23.56 -7.65 -12.10
N ASP A 717 -24.22 -7.91 -13.24
CA ASP A 717 -25.60 -7.53 -13.53
C ASP A 717 -26.69 -8.51 -13.05
#